data_AF-A0A842WZG8-F1
#
_entry.id   AF-A0A842WZG8-F1
#
_cell.length_a   1.000
_cell.length_b   1.000
_cell.length_c   1.000
_cell.angle_alpha   90.00
_cell.angle_beta   90.00
_cell.angle_gamma   90.00
#
_symmetry.space_group_name_H-M   'P 1'
#
loop_
_entity.id
_entity.type
_entity.pdbx_description
1 polymer ?
#
loop_
_entity_poly.entity_id
_entity_poly.type
_entity_poly.pdbx_seq_one_letter_code
_entity_poly.pdbx_strand_id
1 'polypeptide(L)'
;MSSKVSGTRIKVSVRGGQKEWAIIEYTPDGYTVKTDTESFSHRSNDVILYFNNEIFTDNSGISQRKKLAQEIAVDIHVQYVGKKSYQLGPIMKPVIMYPKTNGSWVSRINREGREMIVLINNSSEANKYWLTILDPETRYLFVSRLIKEYEKNFLIMKTEYESIEIMKTLFFQSNDFSEILNQGAPSWSDLAKLGGKMSISSSSKPQTLREALDRYIPSDFPLSVRNEIRIFYAWLIKFDKNEMYSTRFFENLGDKYILHTLMFGHIQCVLDDANIPRYAEAFEQAAKGQLKFPKRSLEAMRYQEPWQLAVEKIAEEFPDWTRDAIEICKNLMKQNKVIVESPVSEETARKSKELWRKRLIIMEYGVGITPFYHTNAINLPRIVYIGAAHRWPHKHLEILAQFGNPLLKPEYIQIMNMPKNAIERLRRTDQKFTEIGWSKFQTNLDIFDKEKNDWFVDVPKILKAMKKDYTLRRLNNEYPGYRGKKSIKLSESDAKALDLATHRIYLTVGEKKEFWNHFDVEPESMISAFEKLKGVNALDYFYRPTFYSIPSVLTIAQGPKPKILSLTRALLKYLPTTTAHVSENLEKLYAFSRIPQPDLYKLMKQLPAIALDDGMVVRIDNVRGFESYKNNRFQRLLRQDGSWDEDLSGLLSQIS
;
A
#
# COMPACT_ATOMS: atom_id res chain seq x y z
N MET A 1 26.54 -31.48 10.65
CA MET A 1 27.77 -31.35 9.84
C MET A 1 27.37 -30.76 8.49
N SER A 2 27.60 -29.47 8.25
CA SER A 2 27.37 -28.84 6.95
C SER A 2 28.68 -28.18 6.51
N SER A 3 29.37 -28.80 5.56
CA SER A 3 30.46 -28.15 4.83
C SER A 3 29.93 -26.83 4.27
N LYS A 4 30.56 -25.70 4.65
CA LYS A 4 30.39 -24.42 3.96
C LYS A 4 30.69 -24.68 2.48
N VAL A 5 29.66 -24.67 1.63
CA VAL A 5 29.85 -24.60 0.18
C VAL A 5 30.21 -23.15 -0.13
N SER A 6 31.47 -22.77 0.13
CA SER A 6 31.98 -21.47 -0.28
C SER A 6 32.43 -21.58 -1.73
N GLY A 7 31.56 -21.13 -2.63
CA GLY A 7 31.93 -20.86 -4.02
C GLY A 7 31.32 -21.82 -5.04
N THR A 8 30.68 -21.26 -6.08
CA THR A 8 30.30 -22.04 -7.27
C THR A 8 31.39 -21.88 -8.31
N ARG A 9 32.01 -23.00 -8.72
CA ARG A 9 33.01 -23.00 -9.79
C ARG A 9 32.32 -22.74 -11.13
N ILE A 10 32.75 -21.70 -11.84
CA ILE A 10 32.21 -21.27 -13.13
C ILE A 10 33.34 -20.96 -14.10
N LYS A 11 33.05 -20.92 -15.40
CA LYS A 11 33.97 -20.33 -16.37
C LYS A 11 33.73 -18.83 -16.47
N VAL A 12 34.79 -18.04 -16.60
CA VAL A 12 34.73 -16.59 -16.81
C VAL A 12 35.65 -16.16 -17.94
N SER A 13 35.39 -14.99 -18.53
CA SER A 13 36.32 -14.33 -19.46
C SER A 13 36.33 -12.82 -19.22
N VAL A 14 37.52 -12.21 -19.30
CA VAL A 14 37.69 -10.76 -19.33
C VAL A 14 37.76 -10.30 -20.80
N ARG A 15 36.83 -9.44 -21.26
CA ARG A 15 36.74 -8.84 -22.62
C ARG A 15 37.36 -9.67 -23.78
N GLY A 16 36.79 -10.84 -24.07
CA GLY A 16 37.20 -11.65 -25.22
C GLY A 16 38.50 -12.46 -25.03
N GLY A 17 39.08 -12.44 -23.83
CA GLY A 17 40.14 -13.36 -23.42
C GLY A 17 39.67 -14.82 -23.34
N GLN A 18 40.61 -15.74 -23.12
CA GLN A 18 40.28 -17.15 -22.96
C GLN A 18 39.40 -17.40 -21.73
N LYS A 19 38.54 -18.43 -21.82
CA LYS A 19 37.73 -18.85 -20.68
C LYS A 19 38.60 -19.55 -19.66
N GLU A 20 38.64 -19.04 -18.45
CA GLU A 20 39.31 -19.68 -17.33
C GLU A 20 38.31 -20.06 -16.23
N TRP A 21 38.73 -20.94 -15.32
CA TRP A 21 37.91 -21.31 -14.19
C TRP A 21 38.03 -20.27 -13.08
N ALA A 22 36.90 -19.90 -12.50
CA ALA A 22 36.84 -19.00 -11.36
C ALA A 22 35.86 -19.53 -10.30
N ILE A 23 35.99 -18.98 -9.10
CA ILE A 23 35.07 -19.19 -7.99
C ILE A 23 34.18 -17.95 -7.87
N ILE A 24 32.87 -18.13 -8.03
CA ILE A 24 31.89 -17.08 -7.67
C ILE A 24 31.59 -17.18 -6.19
N GLU A 25 31.87 -16.09 -5.47
CA GLU A 25 31.38 -15.82 -4.12
C GLU A 25 30.20 -14.83 -4.20
N TYR A 26 29.07 -15.23 -3.63
CA TYR A 26 27.89 -14.38 -3.57
C TYR A 26 27.96 -13.49 -2.32
N THR A 27 27.88 -12.18 -2.52
CA THR A 27 27.88 -11.17 -1.46
C THR A 27 26.52 -10.50 -1.38
N PRO A 28 26.23 -9.71 -0.32
CA PRO A 28 24.99 -8.96 -0.26
C PRO A 28 24.77 -7.99 -1.42
N ASP A 29 25.87 -7.48 -1.98
CA ASP A 29 25.86 -6.46 -3.04
C ASP A 29 25.98 -7.04 -4.46
N GLY A 30 26.14 -8.36 -4.59
CA GLY A 30 26.27 -9.03 -5.89
C GLY A 30 27.24 -10.22 -5.85
N TYR A 31 28.20 -10.22 -6.78
CA TYR A 31 29.21 -11.27 -6.89
C TYR A 31 30.61 -10.71 -6.68
N THR A 32 31.47 -11.57 -6.15
CA THR A 32 32.91 -11.48 -6.29
C THR A 32 33.37 -12.72 -7.04
N VAL A 33 34.20 -12.54 -8.06
CA VAL A 33 34.73 -13.62 -8.89
C VAL A 33 36.23 -13.67 -8.67
N LYS A 34 36.72 -14.80 -8.19
CA LYS A 34 38.16 -15.01 -7.97
C LYS A 34 38.67 -16.04 -8.98
N THR A 35 39.59 -15.62 -9.83
CA THR A 35 40.41 -16.50 -10.66
C THR A 35 41.68 -16.86 -9.88
N ASP A 36 42.56 -17.65 -10.47
CA ASP A 36 43.85 -17.96 -9.83
C ASP A 36 44.77 -16.73 -9.72
N THR A 37 44.50 -15.68 -10.51
CA THR A 37 45.38 -14.51 -10.67
C THR A 37 44.73 -13.20 -10.24
N GLU A 38 43.41 -13.06 -10.34
CA GLU A 38 42.70 -11.80 -10.15
C GLU A 38 41.37 -11.98 -9.39
N SER A 39 40.88 -10.87 -8.82
CA SER A 39 39.56 -10.81 -8.17
C SER A 39 38.74 -9.68 -8.75
N PHE A 40 37.58 -10.01 -9.31
CA PHE A 40 36.63 -9.07 -9.90
C PHE A 40 35.42 -8.89 -9.00
N SER A 41 34.80 -7.71 -9.05
CA SER A 41 33.59 -7.42 -8.30
C SER A 41 32.40 -7.21 -9.23
N HIS A 42 31.20 -7.22 -8.67
CA HIS A 42 29.95 -6.87 -9.37
C HIS A 42 29.96 -5.49 -10.07
N ARG A 43 30.95 -4.63 -9.79
CA ARG A 43 31.12 -3.33 -10.46
C ARG A 43 32.06 -3.38 -11.67
N SER A 44 32.74 -4.51 -11.89
CA SER A 44 33.60 -4.70 -13.06
C SER A 44 32.72 -4.75 -14.32
N ASN A 45 33.00 -3.93 -15.31
CA ASN A 45 32.21 -3.88 -16.55
C ASN A 45 32.68 -4.88 -17.63
N ASP A 46 33.78 -5.58 -17.35
CA ASP A 46 34.57 -6.26 -18.38
C ASP A 46 34.59 -7.79 -18.24
N VAL A 47 33.82 -8.35 -17.29
CA VAL A 47 33.83 -9.78 -16.97
C VAL A 47 32.50 -10.43 -17.34
N ILE A 48 32.60 -11.54 -18.07
CA ILE A 48 31.47 -12.38 -18.49
C ILE A 48 31.55 -13.72 -17.75
N LEU A 49 30.43 -14.14 -17.19
CA LEU A 49 30.21 -15.39 -16.48
C LEU A 49 29.52 -16.40 -17.40
N TYR A 50 29.97 -17.65 -17.43
CA TYR A 50 29.43 -18.68 -18.32
C TYR A 50 28.74 -19.81 -17.57
N PHE A 51 27.42 -19.85 -17.64
CA PHE A 51 26.58 -20.82 -16.94
C PHE A 51 26.23 -22.01 -17.84
N ASN A 52 26.49 -23.23 -17.34
CA ASN A 52 26.15 -24.49 -18.00
C ASN A 52 24.96 -25.23 -17.36
N ASN A 53 24.46 -24.74 -16.24
CA ASN A 53 23.33 -25.31 -15.52
C ASN A 53 22.40 -24.19 -15.03
N GLU A 54 21.09 -24.46 -15.03
CA GLU A 54 20.11 -23.70 -14.24
C GLU A 54 19.88 -24.39 -12.89
N ILE A 55 19.59 -23.57 -11.88
CA ILE A 55 19.11 -24.01 -10.57
C ILE A 55 17.66 -23.53 -10.43
N PHE A 56 16.75 -24.44 -10.07
CA PHE A 56 15.37 -24.09 -9.78
C PHE A 56 14.87 -24.84 -8.55
N THR A 57 13.98 -24.22 -7.79
CA THR A 57 13.31 -24.84 -6.66
C THR A 57 12.05 -25.56 -7.15
N ASP A 58 11.89 -26.84 -6.82
CA ASP A 58 10.67 -27.61 -7.12
C ASP A 58 9.48 -27.15 -6.26
N ASN A 59 8.34 -27.84 -6.27
CA ASN A 59 7.18 -27.46 -5.46
C ASN A 59 7.34 -27.78 -3.96
N SER A 60 8.25 -28.67 -3.59
CA SER A 60 8.51 -29.07 -2.20
C SER A 60 9.51 -28.15 -1.51
N GLY A 61 10.26 -27.35 -2.27
CA GLY A 61 11.28 -26.46 -1.71
C GLY A 61 12.71 -26.86 -1.99
N ILE A 62 12.91 -27.94 -2.76
CA ILE A 62 14.23 -28.51 -2.98
C ILE A 62 14.80 -27.92 -4.26
N SER A 63 16.02 -27.39 -4.17
CA SER A 63 16.73 -26.87 -5.34
C SER A 63 17.29 -28.01 -6.18
N GLN A 64 16.94 -28.01 -7.45
CA GLN A 64 17.39 -28.98 -8.45
C GLN A 64 18.29 -28.29 -9.46
N ARG A 65 19.32 -28.99 -9.93
CA ARG A 65 20.20 -28.54 -11.01
C ARG A 65 19.79 -29.21 -12.31
N LYS A 66 19.72 -28.42 -13.38
CA LYS A 66 19.45 -28.91 -14.72
C LYS A 66 20.45 -28.33 -15.71
N LYS A 67 21.04 -29.21 -16.52
CA LYS A 67 21.97 -28.81 -17.57
C LYS A 67 21.26 -27.99 -18.64
N LEU A 68 21.88 -26.88 -19.03
CA LEU A 68 21.38 -26.03 -20.11
C LEU A 68 21.71 -26.65 -21.47
N ALA A 69 20.84 -26.42 -22.46
CA ALA A 69 21.08 -26.88 -23.83
C ALA A 69 22.29 -26.19 -24.48
N GLN A 70 22.51 -24.93 -24.10
CA GLN A 70 23.66 -24.12 -24.50
C GLN A 70 24.20 -23.36 -23.29
N GLU A 71 25.50 -23.08 -23.30
CA GLU A 71 26.12 -22.24 -22.29
C GLU A 71 25.60 -20.80 -22.42
N ILE A 72 25.25 -20.18 -21.30
CA ILE A 72 24.72 -18.82 -21.26
C ILE A 72 25.79 -17.88 -20.71
N ALA A 73 26.10 -16.84 -21.47
CA ALA A 73 26.96 -15.76 -21.03
C ALA A 73 26.13 -14.71 -20.26
N VAL A 74 26.67 -14.25 -19.14
CA VAL A 74 26.01 -13.33 -18.20
C VAL A 74 27.03 -12.29 -17.77
N ASP A 75 26.68 -11.01 -17.88
CA ASP A 75 27.58 -9.95 -17.41
C ASP A 75 27.71 -10.01 -15.89
N ILE A 76 28.94 -9.89 -15.35
CA ILE A 76 29.14 -9.79 -13.90
C ILE A 76 28.39 -8.58 -13.31
N HIS A 77 28.21 -7.53 -14.13
CA HIS A 77 27.54 -6.31 -13.75
C HIS A 77 26.08 -6.58 -13.40
N VAL A 78 25.74 -6.36 -12.13
CA VAL A 78 24.41 -6.59 -11.61
C VAL A 78 23.53 -5.37 -11.91
N GLN A 79 22.43 -5.58 -12.64
CA GLN A 79 21.46 -4.52 -12.94
C GLN A 79 20.55 -4.20 -11.77
N TYR A 80 20.28 -5.19 -10.92
CA TYR A 80 19.41 -5.02 -9.77
C TYR A 80 19.84 -5.96 -8.64
N VAL A 81 19.95 -5.38 -7.46
CA VAL A 81 20.10 -6.08 -6.18
C VAL A 81 18.91 -5.70 -5.33
N GLY A 82 18.22 -6.70 -4.79
CA GLY A 82 17.08 -6.48 -3.91
C GLY A 82 16.92 -7.59 -2.89
N LYS A 83 16.14 -7.31 -1.85
CA LYS A 83 15.71 -8.29 -0.86
C LYS A 83 14.24 -8.61 -1.08
N LYS A 84 13.89 -9.89 -1.11
CA LYS A 84 12.50 -10.36 -1.27
C LYS A 84 12.26 -11.55 -0.34
N SER A 85 11.10 -11.61 0.29
CA SER A 85 10.66 -12.78 1.04
C SER A 85 10.37 -13.94 0.09
N TYR A 86 11.02 -15.09 0.31
CA TYR A 86 10.94 -16.27 -0.54
C TYR A 86 10.62 -17.52 0.29
N GLN A 87 9.52 -18.18 -0.02
CA GLN A 87 9.03 -19.37 0.65
C GLN A 87 9.87 -20.58 0.26
N LEU A 88 10.49 -21.20 1.27
CA LEU A 88 11.27 -22.42 1.11
C LEU A 88 10.40 -23.68 1.12
N GLY A 89 9.27 -23.68 1.81
CA GLY A 89 8.38 -24.85 1.92
C GLY A 89 7.44 -25.05 0.72
N PRO A 90 6.45 -25.96 0.86
CA PRO A 90 5.42 -26.15 -0.15
C PRO A 90 4.59 -24.89 -0.36
N ILE A 91 4.24 -24.63 -1.62
CA ILE A 91 3.44 -23.46 -2.02
C ILE A 91 1.97 -23.77 -1.82
N MET A 92 1.33 -23.14 -0.83
CA MET A 92 -0.09 -23.36 -0.52
C MET A 92 -1.04 -22.68 -1.52
N LYS A 93 -0.65 -21.53 -2.07
CA LYS A 93 -1.46 -20.73 -3.01
C LYS A 93 -0.58 -20.17 -4.14
N PRO A 94 -0.38 -20.91 -5.24
CA PRO A 94 0.46 -20.45 -6.33
C PRO A 94 -0.12 -19.22 -7.03
N VAL A 95 0.74 -18.26 -7.35
CA VAL A 95 0.36 -17.06 -8.10
C VAL A 95 0.25 -17.42 -9.58
N ILE A 96 -0.94 -17.21 -10.17
CA ILE A 96 -1.19 -17.50 -11.58
C ILE A 96 -0.93 -16.25 -12.43
N MET A 97 0.32 -16.10 -12.86
CA MET A 97 0.72 -15.08 -13.83
C MET A 97 0.43 -15.51 -15.28
N TYR A 98 0.18 -14.52 -16.14
CA TYR A 98 0.08 -14.70 -17.58
C TYR A 98 0.91 -13.62 -18.29
N PRO A 99 1.81 -14.00 -19.22
CA PRO A 99 2.15 -15.38 -19.59
C PRO A 99 2.79 -16.16 -18.43
N LYS A 100 2.83 -17.49 -18.52
CA LYS A 100 3.39 -18.33 -17.45
C LYS A 100 4.88 -18.06 -17.29
N THR A 101 5.30 -17.98 -16.03
CA THR A 101 6.71 -17.84 -15.64
C THR A 101 7.51 -19.10 -15.99
N ASN A 102 8.80 -18.91 -16.27
CA ASN A 102 9.73 -20.02 -16.39
C ASN A 102 10.10 -20.52 -14.97
N GLY A 103 9.38 -21.56 -14.51
CA GLY A 103 9.54 -22.16 -13.19
C GLY A 103 8.66 -21.50 -12.12
N SER A 104 8.40 -22.20 -11.02
CA SER A 104 7.46 -21.76 -9.99
C SER A 104 8.02 -20.69 -9.02
N TRP A 105 9.11 -20.02 -9.38
CA TRP A 105 9.83 -19.10 -8.47
C TRP A 105 8.97 -17.90 -8.04
N VAL A 106 8.14 -17.36 -8.92
CA VAL A 106 7.24 -16.23 -8.59
C VAL A 106 6.26 -16.61 -7.49
N SER A 107 5.73 -17.83 -7.55
CA SER A 107 4.77 -18.32 -6.54
C SER A 107 5.41 -18.48 -5.15
N ARG A 108 6.75 -18.50 -5.08
CA ARG A 108 7.50 -18.54 -3.83
C ARG A 108 7.82 -17.15 -3.29
N ILE A 109 7.73 -16.09 -4.08
CA ILE A 109 7.91 -14.72 -3.57
C ILE A 109 6.62 -14.29 -2.87
N ASN A 110 6.61 -14.43 -1.55
CA ASN A 110 5.45 -14.12 -0.71
C ASN A 110 5.87 -13.79 0.72
N ARG A 111 4.93 -13.27 1.52
CA ARG A 111 5.18 -12.77 2.89
C ARG A 111 5.53 -13.86 3.91
N GLU A 112 5.16 -15.12 3.64
CA GLU A 112 5.49 -16.27 4.51
C GLU A 112 6.95 -16.72 4.33
N GLY A 113 7.62 -16.18 3.30
CA GLY A 113 8.99 -16.50 2.97
C GLY A 113 10.04 -15.85 3.87
N ARG A 114 11.24 -16.43 3.87
CA ARG A 114 12.42 -15.83 4.49
C ARG A 114 13.02 -14.78 3.55
N GLU A 115 13.60 -13.72 4.10
CA GLU A 115 14.32 -12.72 3.30
C GLU A 115 15.47 -13.37 2.51
N MET A 116 15.42 -13.23 1.19
CA MET A 116 16.45 -13.69 0.25
C MET A 116 17.00 -12.52 -0.55
N ILE A 117 18.24 -12.67 -1.02
CA ILE A 117 18.84 -11.74 -1.97
C ILE A 117 18.45 -12.14 -3.38
N VAL A 118 17.99 -11.17 -4.14
CA VAL A 118 17.61 -11.27 -5.54
C VAL A 118 18.59 -10.45 -6.37
N LEU A 119 19.22 -11.09 -7.34
CA LEU A 119 20.14 -10.46 -8.28
C LEU A 119 19.64 -10.64 -9.71
N ILE A 120 19.69 -9.58 -10.51
CA ILE A 120 19.36 -9.62 -11.94
C ILE A 120 20.54 -9.12 -12.75
N ASN A 121 21.00 -9.94 -13.68
CA ASN A 121 22.11 -9.63 -14.59
C ASN A 121 21.66 -9.62 -16.04
N ASN A 122 22.39 -8.88 -16.88
CA ASN A 122 22.28 -9.01 -18.32
C ASN A 122 22.72 -10.40 -18.77
N SER A 123 22.05 -10.93 -19.78
CA SER A 123 22.46 -12.17 -20.44
C SER A 123 22.77 -11.92 -21.91
N SER A 124 23.54 -12.83 -22.50
CA SER A 124 23.83 -12.82 -23.94
C SER A 124 22.59 -13.11 -24.81
N GLU A 125 21.52 -13.64 -24.22
CA GLU A 125 20.27 -13.86 -24.94
C GLU A 125 19.45 -12.56 -25.00
N ALA A 126 19.06 -12.16 -26.21
CA ALA A 126 18.24 -10.97 -26.42
C ALA A 126 16.94 -11.03 -25.60
N ASN A 127 16.60 -9.92 -24.94
CA ASN A 127 15.39 -9.75 -24.13
C ASN A 127 15.23 -10.77 -22.98
N LYS A 128 16.36 -11.29 -22.46
CA LYS A 128 16.38 -12.16 -21.29
C LYS A 128 17.42 -11.70 -20.28
N TYR A 129 17.15 -12.04 -19.03
CA TYR A 129 18.00 -11.71 -17.89
C TYR A 129 18.34 -12.96 -17.10
N TRP A 130 19.47 -12.94 -16.40
CA TRP A 130 19.82 -13.99 -15.47
C TRP A 130 19.38 -13.61 -14.05
N LEU A 131 18.50 -14.43 -13.47
CA LEU A 131 17.99 -14.30 -12.12
C LEU A 131 18.76 -15.22 -11.19
N THR A 132 19.28 -14.65 -10.09
CA THR A 132 19.81 -15.41 -8.96
C THR A 132 19.01 -15.09 -7.70
N ILE A 133 18.58 -16.11 -6.96
CA ILE A 133 17.98 -15.99 -5.62
C ILE A 133 18.80 -16.83 -4.65
N LEU A 134 19.32 -16.20 -3.60
CA LEU A 134 20.14 -16.87 -2.59
C LEU A 134 19.83 -16.41 -1.16
N ASP A 135 20.17 -17.27 -0.21
CA ASP A 135 20.09 -16.96 1.20
C ASP A 135 21.24 -16.05 1.65
N PRO A 136 20.94 -14.90 2.29
CA PRO A 136 21.97 -13.95 2.70
C PRO A 136 22.94 -14.51 3.75
N GLU A 137 22.51 -15.45 4.59
CA GLU A 137 23.31 -16.03 5.66
C GLU A 137 24.09 -17.25 5.19
N THR A 138 23.40 -18.20 4.57
CA THR A 138 24.02 -19.48 4.17
C THR A 138 24.71 -19.41 2.81
N ARG A 139 24.43 -18.36 2.01
CA ARG A 139 24.86 -18.20 0.61
C ARG A 139 24.38 -19.33 -0.31
N TYR A 140 23.40 -20.12 0.13
CA TYR A 140 22.84 -21.19 -0.64
C TYR A 140 21.97 -20.65 -1.79
N LEU A 141 22.16 -21.18 -3.00
CA LEU A 141 21.42 -20.77 -4.20
C LEU A 141 20.13 -21.57 -4.33
N PHE A 142 19.01 -20.87 -4.32
CA PHE A 142 17.70 -21.46 -4.57
C PHE A 142 17.31 -21.39 -6.05
N VAL A 143 17.61 -20.28 -6.70
CA VAL A 143 17.31 -20.05 -8.12
C VAL A 143 18.54 -19.46 -8.79
N SER A 144 18.87 -19.97 -9.97
CA SER A 144 19.89 -19.40 -10.87
C SER A 144 19.51 -19.77 -12.29
N ARG A 145 18.85 -18.86 -13.02
CA ARG A 145 18.25 -19.19 -14.33
C ARG A 145 17.97 -17.98 -15.20
N LEU A 146 17.69 -18.24 -16.48
CA LEU A 146 17.12 -17.23 -17.37
C LEU A 146 15.65 -16.93 -17.02
N ILE A 147 15.34 -15.64 -16.99
CA ILE A 147 13.99 -15.08 -16.93
C ILE A 147 13.75 -14.18 -18.15
N LYS A 148 12.49 -14.02 -18.52
CA LYS A 148 12.07 -13.15 -19.61
C LYS A 148 11.99 -11.70 -19.13
N GLU A 149 12.02 -10.78 -20.07
CA GLU A 149 11.97 -9.35 -19.81
C GLU A 149 10.75 -8.88 -19.00
N TYR A 150 9.56 -9.43 -19.27
CA TYR A 150 8.36 -9.08 -18.49
C TYR A 150 8.42 -9.54 -17.04
N GLU A 151 9.23 -10.56 -16.72
CA GLU A 151 9.33 -11.11 -15.37
C GLU A 151 10.21 -10.24 -14.45
N LYS A 152 11.22 -9.58 -15.04
CA LYS A 152 12.17 -8.71 -14.33
C LYS A 152 11.45 -7.61 -13.54
N ASN A 153 10.44 -6.97 -14.12
CA ASN A 153 9.74 -5.85 -13.50
C ASN A 153 8.97 -6.25 -12.23
N PHE A 154 8.53 -7.50 -12.09
CA PHE A 154 7.91 -8.00 -10.85
C PHE A 154 8.86 -7.94 -9.66
N LEU A 155 10.16 -8.11 -9.90
CA LEU A 155 11.20 -8.05 -8.87
C LEU A 155 11.62 -6.60 -8.57
N ILE A 156 11.76 -5.78 -9.61
CA ILE A 156 12.31 -4.42 -9.51
C ILE A 156 11.29 -3.41 -9.01
N MET A 157 10.03 -3.54 -9.45
CA MET A 157 9.00 -2.58 -9.12
C MET A 157 8.62 -2.71 -7.64
N LYS A 158 8.55 -1.56 -6.96
CA LYS A 158 8.09 -1.46 -5.58
C LYS A 158 6.61 -1.14 -5.58
N THR A 159 5.84 -1.95 -4.86
CA THR A 159 4.44 -1.68 -4.55
C THR A 159 4.34 -0.62 -3.45
N GLU A 160 3.21 0.08 -3.39
CA GLU A 160 2.93 1.00 -2.29
C GLU A 160 2.96 0.29 -0.92
N TYR A 161 2.52 -0.96 -0.88
CA TYR A 161 2.54 -1.77 0.33
C TYR A 161 3.96 -1.99 0.86
N GLU A 162 4.93 -2.30 -0.01
CA GLU A 162 6.33 -2.46 0.40
C GLU A 162 6.90 -1.18 1.02
N SER A 163 6.52 0.00 0.50
CA SER A 163 6.91 1.27 1.13
C SER A 163 6.23 1.50 2.47
N ILE A 164 4.97 1.11 2.64
CA ILE A 164 4.27 1.17 3.93
C ILE A 164 4.94 0.27 4.96
N GLU A 165 5.34 -0.94 4.60
CA GLU A 165 6.04 -1.85 5.52
C GLU A 165 7.41 -1.31 5.94
N ILE A 166 8.13 -0.65 5.02
CA ILE A 166 9.36 0.06 5.35
C ILE A 166 9.07 1.21 6.33
N MET A 167 8.06 2.03 6.05
CA MET A 167 7.63 3.10 6.98
C MET A 167 7.29 2.51 8.35
N LYS A 168 6.55 1.40 8.40
CA LYS A 168 6.23 0.75 9.67
C LYS A 168 7.48 0.35 10.43
N THR A 169 8.46 -0.24 9.76
CA THR A 169 9.71 -0.68 10.39
C THR A 169 10.54 0.51 10.91
N LEU A 170 10.54 1.63 10.18
CA LEU A 170 11.26 2.84 10.59
C LEU A 170 10.60 3.56 11.77
N PHE A 171 9.28 3.53 11.87
CA PHE A 171 8.53 4.36 12.82
C PHE A 171 7.92 3.63 13.99
N PHE A 172 7.62 2.34 13.84
CA PHE A 172 7.10 1.51 14.91
C PHE A 172 8.23 0.66 15.48
N GLN A 173 8.78 1.10 16.60
CA GLN A 173 9.70 0.27 17.37
C GLN A 173 8.86 -0.71 18.20
N SER A 174 9.07 -2.01 18.01
CA SER A 174 8.41 -3.02 18.83
C SER A 174 9.03 -3.03 20.22
N ASN A 175 8.54 -2.17 21.11
CA ASN A 175 8.98 -2.21 22.49
C ASN A 175 8.31 -3.39 23.21
N ASP A 176 9.12 -4.08 24.02
CA ASP A 176 8.58 -5.10 24.91
C ASP A 176 7.94 -4.44 26.13
N PHE A 177 6.64 -4.20 26.04
CA PHE A 177 5.86 -3.73 27.19
C PHE A 177 5.65 -4.82 28.26
N SER A 178 6.14 -6.06 28.07
CA SER A 178 5.89 -7.15 29.01
C SER A 178 6.59 -6.95 30.36
N GLU A 179 7.61 -6.08 30.45
CA GLU A 179 8.29 -5.75 31.70
C GLU A 179 7.33 -5.19 32.77
N ILE A 180 6.31 -4.41 32.37
CA ILE A 180 5.30 -3.88 33.30
C ILE A 180 4.56 -5.01 34.04
N LEU A 181 4.42 -6.18 33.41
CA LEU A 181 3.71 -7.32 33.96
C LEU A 181 4.49 -8.04 35.07
N ASN A 182 5.82 -7.86 35.11
CA ASN A 182 6.70 -8.49 36.09
C ASN A 182 6.87 -7.65 37.36
N GLN A 183 6.28 -6.45 37.40
CA GLN A 183 6.24 -5.63 38.61
C GLN A 183 5.31 -6.25 39.68
N GLY A 184 5.47 -5.80 40.92
CA GLY A 184 4.70 -6.30 42.06
C GLY A 184 3.18 -6.18 41.87
N ALA A 185 2.45 -7.13 42.45
CA ALA A 185 1.00 -7.19 42.34
C ALA A 185 0.29 -5.88 42.74
N PRO A 186 -0.77 -5.49 42.02
CA PRO A 186 -1.51 -4.26 42.28
C PRO A 186 -2.35 -4.37 43.56
N SER A 187 -2.77 -3.23 44.09
CA SER A 187 -3.72 -3.20 45.21
C SER A 187 -5.12 -3.66 44.77
N TRP A 188 -5.96 -4.09 45.71
CA TRP A 188 -7.36 -4.41 45.41
C TRP A 188 -8.13 -3.19 44.86
N SER A 189 -7.82 -1.98 45.36
CA SER A 189 -8.36 -0.73 44.83
C SER A 189 -7.95 -0.47 43.39
N ASP A 190 -6.75 -0.86 42.99
CA ASP A 190 -6.30 -0.73 41.60
C ASP A 190 -7.00 -1.72 40.68
N LEU A 191 -7.16 -2.97 41.12
CA LEU A 191 -7.89 -4.00 40.38
C LEU A 191 -9.37 -3.65 40.20
N ALA A 192 -9.98 -2.98 41.18
CA ALA A 192 -11.35 -2.49 41.08
C ALA A 192 -11.56 -1.49 39.93
N LYS A 193 -10.51 -0.74 39.51
CA LYS A 193 -10.58 0.21 38.39
C LYS A 193 -10.86 -0.47 37.05
N LEU A 194 -10.54 -1.76 36.90
CA LEU A 194 -10.68 -2.48 35.62
C LEU A 194 -12.14 -2.81 35.26
N GLY A 195 -13.05 -2.79 36.24
CA GLY A 195 -14.48 -3.01 36.03
C GLY A 195 -14.82 -4.38 35.43
N GLY A 196 -15.17 -5.35 36.28
CA GLY A 196 -15.57 -6.70 35.88
C GLY A 196 -15.67 -7.66 37.07
N LYS A 197 -16.23 -8.85 36.87
CA LYS A 197 -16.27 -9.88 37.92
C LYS A 197 -14.95 -10.64 37.93
N MET A 198 -14.32 -10.74 39.10
CA MET A 198 -13.16 -11.60 39.26
C MET A 198 -13.55 -13.06 39.23
N SER A 199 -12.89 -13.85 38.38
CA SER A 199 -12.90 -15.31 38.54
C SER A 199 -11.93 -15.66 39.67
N ILE A 200 -12.47 -15.94 40.87
CA ILE A 200 -11.67 -16.40 42.01
C ILE A 200 -11.69 -17.92 42.00
N SER A 201 -10.73 -18.54 41.31
CA SER A 201 -10.53 -20.00 41.34
C SER A 201 -9.34 -20.44 42.21
N SER A 202 -8.45 -19.51 42.59
CA SER A 202 -7.24 -19.78 43.37
C SER A 202 -7.20 -19.01 44.69
N SER A 203 -6.81 -19.70 45.77
CA SER A 203 -6.57 -19.16 47.10
C SER A 203 -5.20 -18.49 47.25
N SER A 204 -4.28 -18.63 46.29
CA SER A 204 -2.95 -18.01 46.36
C SER A 204 -3.00 -16.50 46.10
N LYS A 205 -2.28 -15.71 46.90
CA LYS A 205 -2.13 -14.26 46.67
C LYS A 205 -1.18 -14.04 45.49
N PRO A 206 -1.58 -13.30 44.44
CA PRO A 206 -0.71 -13.04 43.31
C PRO A 206 0.50 -12.20 43.76
N GLN A 207 1.68 -12.52 43.24
CA GLN A 207 2.93 -11.81 43.53
C GLN A 207 3.25 -10.76 42.46
N THR A 208 2.80 -10.98 41.23
CA THR A 208 3.06 -10.11 40.08
C THR A 208 1.78 -9.53 39.48
N LEU A 209 1.90 -8.43 38.72
CA LEU A 209 0.81 -7.90 37.91
C LEU A 209 0.26 -8.95 36.94
N ARG A 210 1.13 -9.75 36.32
CA ARG A 210 0.75 -10.86 35.43
C ARG A 210 -0.25 -11.81 36.08
N GLU A 211 0.09 -12.35 37.25
CA GLU A 211 -0.74 -13.31 37.98
C GLU A 211 -2.07 -12.71 38.46
N ALA A 212 -2.07 -11.43 38.83
CA ALA A 212 -3.27 -10.73 39.27
C ALA A 212 -4.25 -10.51 38.10
N LEU A 213 -3.72 -10.08 36.94
CA LEU A 213 -4.51 -9.74 35.74
C LEU A 213 -5.05 -10.98 35.02
N ASP A 214 -4.41 -12.14 35.14
CA ASP A 214 -4.90 -13.41 34.59
C ASP A 214 -6.32 -13.76 35.05
N ARG A 215 -6.75 -13.24 36.19
CA ARG A 215 -8.08 -13.47 36.76
C ARG A 215 -9.20 -12.67 36.08
N TYR A 216 -8.84 -11.69 35.25
CA TYR A 216 -9.75 -10.78 34.54
C TYR A 216 -9.83 -11.07 33.04
N ILE A 217 -9.05 -12.03 32.53
CA ILE A 217 -8.94 -12.31 31.10
C ILE A 217 -9.37 -13.76 30.87
N PRO A 218 -10.34 -14.03 29.97
CA PRO A 218 -10.77 -15.39 29.68
C PRO A 218 -9.60 -16.30 29.27
N SER A 219 -9.52 -17.48 29.88
CA SER A 219 -8.44 -18.46 29.64
C SER A 219 -8.38 -18.95 28.19
N ASP A 220 -9.54 -18.98 27.55
CA ASP A 220 -9.75 -19.59 26.23
C ASP A 220 -9.27 -18.68 25.09
N PHE A 221 -8.93 -17.42 25.40
CA PHE A 221 -8.35 -16.52 24.41
C PHE A 221 -6.90 -16.92 24.09
N PRO A 222 -6.46 -16.73 22.82
CA PRO A 222 -5.07 -16.99 22.43
C PRO A 222 -4.06 -16.26 23.32
N LEU A 223 -2.90 -16.88 23.59
CA LEU A 223 -1.91 -16.30 24.51
C LEU A 223 -1.42 -14.91 24.08
N SER A 224 -1.25 -14.68 22.77
CA SER A 224 -0.87 -13.37 22.22
C SER A 224 -1.91 -12.30 22.54
N VAL A 225 -3.20 -12.59 22.31
CA VAL A 225 -4.34 -11.74 22.65
C VAL A 225 -4.37 -11.45 24.14
N ARG A 226 -4.24 -12.49 24.98
CA ARG A 226 -4.21 -12.32 26.44
C ARG A 226 -3.05 -11.43 26.89
N ASN A 227 -1.87 -11.57 26.28
CA ASN A 227 -0.72 -10.72 26.60
C ASN A 227 -0.99 -9.24 26.30
N GLU A 228 -1.58 -8.91 25.15
CA GLU A 228 -1.95 -7.52 24.84
C GLU A 228 -2.97 -6.96 25.84
N ILE A 229 -4.00 -7.74 26.19
CA ILE A 229 -5.01 -7.32 27.18
C ILE A 229 -4.37 -7.14 28.57
N ARG A 230 -3.44 -8.01 28.99
CA ARG A 230 -2.69 -7.86 30.26
C ARG A 230 -1.92 -6.56 30.27
N ILE A 231 -1.18 -6.26 29.20
CA ILE A 231 -0.38 -5.03 29.10
C ILE A 231 -1.30 -3.83 29.20
N PHE A 232 -2.44 -3.86 28.51
CA PHE A 232 -3.44 -2.80 28.60
C PHE A 232 -3.96 -2.60 30.04
N TYR A 233 -4.34 -3.66 30.75
CA TYR A 233 -4.81 -3.54 32.13
C TYR A 233 -3.74 -3.10 33.11
N ALA A 234 -2.51 -3.59 32.94
CA ALA A 234 -1.37 -3.13 33.72
C ALA A 234 -1.12 -1.63 33.49
N TRP A 235 -1.21 -1.19 32.24
CA TRP A 235 -1.14 0.22 31.89
C TRP A 235 -2.26 1.02 32.55
N LEU A 236 -3.52 0.59 32.50
CA LEU A 236 -4.63 1.27 33.18
C LEU A 236 -4.40 1.44 34.70
N ILE A 237 -3.83 0.42 35.35
CA ILE A 237 -3.54 0.44 36.79
C ILE A 237 -2.41 1.43 37.11
N LYS A 238 -1.34 1.38 36.31
CA LYS A 238 -0.14 2.20 36.49
C LYS A 238 -0.23 3.56 35.80
N PHE A 239 -1.33 3.84 35.12
CA PHE A 239 -1.51 4.98 34.24
C PHE A 239 -1.24 6.30 34.96
N ASP A 240 -0.16 6.98 34.57
CA ASP A 240 0.06 8.38 34.90
C ASP A 240 -0.57 9.25 33.81
N LYS A 241 -1.45 10.17 34.20
CA LYS A 241 -2.04 11.15 33.29
C LYS A 241 -0.99 12.00 32.58
N ASN A 242 0.21 12.17 33.15
CA ASN A 242 1.31 12.89 32.51
C ASN A 242 1.93 12.10 31.35
N GLU A 243 1.96 10.76 31.41
CA GLU A 243 2.44 9.91 30.32
C GLU A 243 1.50 9.91 29.09
N MET A 244 0.23 10.29 29.29
CA MET A 244 -0.76 10.46 28.21
C MET A 244 -0.35 11.47 27.14
N TYR A 245 0.54 12.41 27.48
CA TYR A 245 0.95 13.54 26.63
C TYR A 245 2.24 13.30 25.80
N SER A 246 2.58 12.04 25.53
CA SER A 246 3.69 11.68 24.64
C SER A 246 3.20 10.94 23.39
N THR A 247 3.55 11.43 22.20
CA THR A 247 3.24 10.73 20.93
C THR A 247 4.15 9.51 20.74
N ARG A 248 5.37 9.55 21.30
CA ARG A 248 6.31 8.41 21.28
C ARG A 248 5.70 7.14 21.85
N PHE A 249 4.80 7.29 22.83
CA PHE A 249 4.13 6.17 23.44
C PHE A 249 3.32 5.35 22.41
N PHE A 250 2.53 6.03 21.57
CA PHE A 250 1.74 5.39 20.52
C PHE A 250 2.61 4.80 19.40
N GLU A 251 3.69 5.49 19.05
CA GLU A 251 4.68 5.00 18.09
C GLU A 251 5.35 3.70 18.55
N ASN A 252 5.49 3.52 19.86
CA ASN A 252 6.09 2.32 20.44
C ASN A 252 5.11 1.13 20.52
N LEU A 253 3.81 1.32 20.28
CA LEU A 253 2.81 0.24 20.36
C LEU A 253 2.97 -0.80 19.25
N GLY A 254 3.70 -0.49 18.19
CA GLY A 254 4.02 -1.51 17.18
C GLY A 254 2.83 -1.93 16.33
N ASP A 255 2.81 -3.20 15.99
CA ASP A 255 1.74 -3.93 15.32
C ASP A 255 0.71 -4.55 16.28
N LYS A 256 0.75 -4.20 17.58
CA LYS A 256 -0.14 -4.70 18.64
C LYS A 256 -1.53 -4.07 18.53
N TYR A 257 -2.34 -4.59 17.61
CA TYR A 257 -3.66 -4.04 17.26
C TYR A 257 -4.59 -3.88 18.46
N ILE A 258 -4.71 -4.89 19.32
CA ILE A 258 -5.66 -4.87 20.45
C ILE A 258 -5.21 -3.82 21.45
N LEU A 259 -3.92 -3.84 21.79
CA LEU A 259 -3.32 -2.89 22.71
C LEU A 259 -3.51 -1.45 22.22
N HIS A 260 -3.22 -1.19 20.95
CA HIS A 260 -3.39 0.11 20.31
C HIS A 260 -4.83 0.61 20.36
N THR A 261 -5.79 -0.20 19.91
CA THR A 261 -7.22 0.16 19.90
C THR A 261 -7.74 0.49 21.30
N LEU A 262 -7.44 -0.33 22.29
CA LEU A 262 -7.95 -0.14 23.65
C LEU A 262 -7.34 1.07 24.35
N MET A 263 -6.03 1.28 24.20
CA MET A 263 -5.33 2.41 24.83
C MET A 263 -5.71 3.74 24.19
N PHE A 264 -5.73 3.80 22.87
CA PHE A 264 -6.16 5.01 22.16
C PHE A 264 -7.59 5.34 22.52
N GLY A 265 -8.51 4.37 22.44
CA GLY A 265 -9.91 4.56 22.82
C GLY A 265 -10.10 5.01 24.27
N HIS A 266 -9.33 4.44 25.21
CA HIS A 266 -9.33 4.91 26.60
C HIS A 266 -8.92 6.38 26.71
N ILE A 267 -7.86 6.78 25.99
CA ILE A 267 -7.38 8.17 25.97
C ILE A 267 -8.44 9.09 25.35
N GLN A 268 -9.18 8.64 24.33
CA GLN A 268 -10.32 9.39 23.81
C GLN A 268 -11.37 9.64 24.89
N CYS A 269 -11.76 8.60 25.66
CA CYS A 269 -12.71 8.76 26.76
C CYS A 269 -12.23 9.77 27.81
N VAL A 270 -10.95 9.69 28.20
CA VAL A 270 -10.36 10.65 29.17
C VAL A 270 -10.33 12.07 28.60
N LEU A 271 -10.02 12.22 27.31
CA LEU A 271 -9.93 13.53 26.66
C LEU A 271 -11.30 14.18 26.42
N ASP A 272 -12.34 13.40 26.19
CA ASP A 272 -13.70 13.90 25.98
C ASP A 272 -14.57 13.86 27.25
N ASP A 273 -13.99 13.48 28.39
CA ASP A 273 -14.69 13.26 29.66
C ASP A 273 -15.90 12.31 29.49
N ALA A 274 -15.76 11.32 28.59
CA ALA A 274 -16.78 10.35 28.26
C ALA A 274 -16.71 9.13 29.20
N ASN A 275 -17.78 8.32 29.18
CA ASN A 275 -17.83 7.10 29.96
C ASN A 275 -16.74 6.12 29.49
N ILE A 276 -15.98 5.59 30.44
CA ILE A 276 -14.94 4.58 30.17
C ILE A 276 -15.63 3.21 30.06
N PRO A 277 -15.39 2.44 28.98
CA PRO A 277 -15.96 1.10 28.82
C PRO A 277 -15.56 0.15 29.94
N ARG A 278 -16.45 -0.80 30.25
CA ARG A 278 -16.16 -1.87 31.20
C ARG A 278 -15.41 -3.01 30.51
N TYR A 279 -14.11 -2.80 30.30
CA TYR A 279 -13.29 -3.68 29.47
C TYR A 279 -13.36 -5.15 29.88
N ALA A 280 -13.16 -5.48 31.16
CA ALA A 280 -13.13 -6.88 31.61
C ALA A 280 -14.52 -7.55 31.50
N GLU A 281 -15.58 -6.81 31.81
CA GLU A 281 -16.96 -7.29 31.64
C GLU A 281 -17.26 -7.61 30.17
N ALA A 282 -16.85 -6.76 29.22
CA ALA A 282 -17.07 -6.99 27.80
C ALA A 282 -16.34 -8.24 27.28
N PHE A 283 -15.07 -8.47 27.69
CA PHE A 283 -14.33 -9.68 27.34
C PHE A 283 -14.94 -10.94 27.97
N GLU A 284 -15.40 -10.86 29.22
CA GLU A 284 -16.10 -11.96 29.89
C GLU A 284 -17.42 -12.31 29.19
N GLN A 285 -18.24 -11.32 28.84
CA GLN A 285 -19.50 -11.52 28.11
C GLN A 285 -19.26 -12.11 26.73
N ALA A 286 -18.22 -11.68 26.01
CA ALA A 286 -17.86 -12.24 24.73
C ALA A 286 -17.48 -13.72 24.84
N ALA A 287 -16.62 -14.08 25.80
CA ALA A 287 -16.21 -15.46 26.02
C ALA A 287 -17.40 -16.38 26.33
N LYS A 288 -18.43 -15.86 27.01
CA LYS A 288 -19.68 -16.58 27.30
C LYS A 288 -20.70 -16.56 26.15
N GLY A 289 -20.39 -15.94 25.00
CA GLY A 289 -21.33 -15.78 23.88
C GLY A 289 -22.53 -14.87 24.19
N GLN A 290 -22.41 -14.01 25.20
CA GLN A 290 -23.49 -13.12 25.69
C GLN A 290 -23.42 -11.72 25.08
N LEU A 291 -22.34 -11.40 24.37
CA LEU A 291 -22.13 -10.08 23.80
C LEU A 291 -22.91 -9.93 22.48
N LYS A 292 -23.68 -8.84 22.36
CA LYS A 292 -24.40 -8.53 21.12
C LYS A 292 -23.41 -8.10 20.03
N PHE A 293 -23.76 -8.39 18.78
CA PHE A 293 -23.00 -7.91 17.63
C PHE A 293 -22.89 -6.38 17.59
N PRO A 294 -21.74 -5.83 17.17
CA PRO A 294 -21.56 -4.40 16.99
C PRO A 294 -22.49 -3.88 15.87
N LYS A 295 -23.06 -2.69 16.07
CA LYS A 295 -23.85 -1.95 15.08
C LYS A 295 -23.01 -1.52 13.87
N ARG A 296 -21.72 -1.23 14.06
CA ARG A 296 -20.81 -0.67 13.03
C ARG A 296 -20.33 -1.68 11.99
N SER A 297 -20.52 -2.98 12.21
CA SER A 297 -19.90 -4.01 11.37
C SER A 297 -20.83 -4.59 10.32
N LEU A 298 -20.33 -4.58 9.08
CA LEU A 298 -21.07 -4.98 7.88
C LEU A 298 -20.77 -6.42 7.42
N GLU A 299 -19.92 -7.16 8.13
CA GLU A 299 -19.61 -8.56 7.80
C GLU A 299 -19.63 -9.44 9.05
N ALA A 300 -20.80 -9.98 9.39
CA ALA A 300 -20.97 -10.94 10.50
C ALA A 300 -20.03 -12.16 10.40
N MET A 301 -19.50 -12.47 9.21
CA MET A 301 -18.54 -13.56 8.96
C MET A 301 -17.11 -13.26 9.45
N ARG A 302 -16.76 -12.02 9.81
CA ARG A 302 -15.40 -11.68 10.28
C ARG A 302 -15.16 -11.96 11.76
N TYR A 303 -16.21 -12.12 12.56
CA TYR A 303 -16.10 -12.37 14.01
C TYR A 303 -16.15 -13.85 14.33
N GLN A 304 -15.15 -14.58 13.85
CA GLN A 304 -15.02 -16.01 14.16
C GLN A 304 -14.59 -16.22 15.61
N GLU A 305 -13.92 -15.22 16.19
CA GLU A 305 -13.31 -15.31 17.52
C GLU A 305 -13.98 -14.38 18.55
N PRO A 306 -14.33 -14.87 19.75
CA PRO A 306 -14.98 -14.05 20.78
C PRO A 306 -14.23 -12.77 21.17
N TRP A 307 -12.90 -12.81 21.22
CA TRP A 307 -12.09 -11.65 21.58
C TRP A 307 -12.18 -10.51 20.56
N GLN A 308 -12.33 -10.82 19.26
CA GLN A 308 -12.50 -9.80 18.20
C GLN A 308 -13.84 -9.08 18.40
N LEU A 309 -14.89 -9.85 18.68
CA LEU A 309 -16.21 -9.31 18.97
C LEU A 309 -16.17 -8.34 20.17
N ALA A 310 -15.43 -8.70 21.22
CA ALA A 310 -15.26 -7.84 22.39
C ALA A 310 -14.56 -6.52 22.08
N VAL A 311 -13.42 -6.55 21.38
CA VAL A 311 -12.65 -5.34 21.02
C VAL A 311 -13.50 -4.39 20.19
N GLU A 312 -14.20 -4.91 19.17
CA GLU A 312 -15.05 -4.11 18.31
C GLU A 312 -16.25 -3.53 19.06
N LYS A 313 -16.83 -4.29 19.98
CA LYS A 313 -17.93 -3.80 20.80
C LYS A 313 -17.50 -2.67 21.74
N ILE A 314 -16.36 -2.85 22.40
CA ILE A 314 -15.72 -1.80 23.21
C ILE A 314 -15.45 -0.57 22.34
N ALA A 315 -14.97 -0.77 21.11
CA ALA A 315 -14.68 0.33 20.18
C ALA A 315 -15.92 1.15 19.77
N GLU A 316 -17.13 0.60 19.88
CA GLU A 316 -18.36 1.37 19.66
C GLU A 316 -18.68 2.35 20.78
N GLU A 317 -18.13 2.13 21.97
CA GLU A 317 -18.33 2.99 23.14
C GLU A 317 -17.34 4.16 23.18
N PHE A 318 -16.25 4.10 22.39
CA PHE A 318 -15.29 5.19 22.31
C PHE A 318 -15.85 6.43 21.58
N PRO A 319 -15.43 7.64 21.97
CA PRO A 319 -15.73 8.86 21.23
C PRO A 319 -15.28 8.76 19.76
N ASP A 320 -16.13 9.21 18.84
CA ASP A 320 -15.79 9.27 17.42
C ASP A 320 -15.34 10.68 17.03
N TRP A 321 -14.06 10.81 16.66
CA TRP A 321 -13.46 12.06 16.21
C TRP A 321 -13.41 12.22 14.69
N THR A 322 -14.12 11.38 13.92
CA THR A 322 -14.17 11.47 12.44
C THR A 322 -14.57 12.87 11.97
N ARG A 323 -15.59 13.46 12.61
CA ARG A 323 -16.04 14.83 12.33
C ARG A 323 -14.93 15.85 12.49
N ASP A 324 -14.16 15.76 13.57
CA ASP A 324 -13.13 16.72 13.91
C ASP A 324 -11.91 16.55 12.99
N ALA A 325 -11.57 15.31 12.61
CA ALA A 325 -10.57 15.02 11.59
C ALA A 325 -10.93 15.64 10.23
N ILE A 326 -12.20 15.50 9.83
CA ILE A 326 -12.74 16.10 8.60
C ILE A 326 -12.66 17.64 8.66
N GLU A 327 -12.97 18.24 9.81
CA GLU A 327 -12.89 19.69 9.99
C GLU A 327 -11.44 20.20 9.91
N ILE A 328 -10.49 19.50 10.52
CA ILE A 328 -9.06 19.79 10.39
C ILE A 328 -8.65 19.77 8.91
N CYS A 329 -9.05 18.74 8.15
CA CYS A 329 -8.75 18.65 6.73
C CYS A 329 -9.38 19.80 5.92
N LYS A 330 -10.64 20.16 6.20
CA LYS A 330 -11.28 21.33 5.54
C LYS A 330 -10.53 22.62 5.84
N ASN A 331 -10.08 22.81 7.07
CA ASN A 331 -9.32 24.00 7.48
C ASN A 331 -7.96 24.05 6.78
N LEU A 332 -7.24 22.93 6.69
CA LEU A 332 -5.98 22.83 5.93
C LEU A 332 -6.19 23.13 4.44
N MET A 333 -7.27 22.62 3.83
CA MET A 333 -7.61 22.92 2.44
C MET A 333 -7.86 24.41 2.19
N LYS A 334 -8.53 25.11 3.13
CA LYS A 334 -8.81 26.55 3.03
C LYS A 334 -7.55 27.43 3.07
N GLN A 335 -6.47 26.98 3.73
CA GLN A 335 -5.24 27.77 3.84
C GLN A 335 -4.52 27.93 2.50
N ASN A 336 -4.82 27.09 1.50
CA ASN A 336 -4.22 27.13 0.16
C ASN A 336 -2.67 27.05 0.16
N LYS A 337 -2.07 26.49 1.22
CA LYS A 337 -0.64 26.24 1.38
C LYS A 337 -0.34 24.75 1.37
N VAL A 338 0.86 24.39 0.94
CA VAL A 338 1.38 23.02 1.04
C VAL A 338 1.97 22.84 2.43
N ILE A 339 1.43 21.92 3.20
CA ILE A 339 1.79 21.61 4.58
C ILE A 339 2.08 20.11 4.59
N VAL A 340 3.31 19.76 4.94
CA VAL A 340 3.77 18.38 4.98
C VAL A 340 3.98 17.87 6.41
N GLU A 341 3.82 18.75 7.40
CA GLU A 341 4.00 18.49 8.83
C GLU A 341 2.68 18.71 9.60
N SER A 342 2.60 18.19 10.82
CA SER A 342 1.41 18.43 11.66
C SER A 342 1.28 19.92 12.00
N PRO A 343 0.10 20.53 11.81
CA PRO A 343 -0.14 21.92 12.22
C PRO A 343 -0.09 22.13 13.74
N VAL A 344 -0.08 21.05 14.54
CA VAL A 344 0.06 21.10 16.00
C VAL A 344 1.25 20.24 16.39
N SER A 345 2.40 20.88 16.70
CA SER A 345 3.62 20.21 17.17
C SER A 345 3.42 19.56 18.54
N GLU A 346 4.30 18.61 18.92
CA GLU A 346 4.24 17.95 20.24
C GLU A 346 4.34 18.97 21.39
N GLU A 347 5.28 19.92 21.29
CA GLU A 347 5.45 20.99 22.28
C GLU A 347 4.21 21.87 22.42
N THR A 348 3.55 22.18 21.31
CA THR A 348 2.31 22.98 21.32
C THR A 348 1.15 22.18 21.88
N ALA A 349 1.07 20.89 21.54
CA ALA A 349 0.04 19.99 21.98
C ALA A 349 0.03 19.80 23.52
N ARG A 350 1.20 19.79 24.15
CA ARG A 350 1.33 19.69 25.63
C ARG A 350 0.77 20.89 26.39
N LYS A 351 0.51 22.03 25.74
CA LYS A 351 0.02 23.25 26.39
C LYS A 351 -1.44 23.16 26.82
N SER A 352 -2.25 22.29 26.20
CA SER A 352 -3.65 22.10 26.60
C SER A 352 -4.23 20.75 26.17
N LYS A 353 -5.23 20.29 26.92
CA LYS A 353 -6.03 19.09 26.62
C LYS A 353 -6.61 19.12 25.19
N GLU A 354 -7.07 20.29 24.74
CA GLU A 354 -7.67 20.47 23.41
C GLU A 354 -6.65 20.36 22.28
N LEU A 355 -5.46 20.94 22.44
CA LEU A 355 -4.39 20.85 21.44
C LEU A 355 -3.82 19.44 21.37
N TRP A 356 -3.72 18.76 22.52
CA TRP A 356 -3.36 17.34 22.57
C TRP A 356 -4.35 16.47 21.80
N ARG A 357 -5.65 16.65 22.05
CA ARG A 357 -6.74 15.99 21.31
C ARG A 357 -6.61 16.23 19.81
N LYS A 358 -6.42 17.48 19.37
CA LYS A 358 -6.21 17.80 17.94
C LYS A 358 -5.01 17.06 17.34
N ARG A 359 -3.88 16.99 18.05
CA ARG A 359 -2.70 16.25 17.58
C ARG A 359 -2.97 14.75 17.46
N LEU A 360 -3.62 14.14 18.45
CA LEU A 360 -4.01 12.73 18.41
C LEU A 360 -4.99 12.44 17.27
N ILE A 361 -5.93 13.34 16.98
CA ILE A 361 -6.83 13.21 15.82
C ILE A 361 -6.03 13.15 14.51
N ILE A 362 -5.06 14.05 14.32
CA ILE A 362 -4.23 14.09 13.12
C ILE A 362 -3.46 12.78 12.95
N MET A 363 -2.92 12.25 14.04
CA MET A 363 -2.16 11.01 14.09
C MET A 363 -3.03 9.79 13.78
N GLU A 364 -4.08 9.54 14.56
CA GLU A 364 -4.89 8.33 14.49
C GLU A 364 -5.72 8.23 13.21
N TYR A 365 -6.36 9.34 12.84
CA TYR A 365 -7.17 9.37 11.63
C TYR A 365 -6.31 9.49 10.38
N GLY A 366 -4.97 9.46 10.51
CA GLY A 366 -4.04 9.43 9.40
C GLY A 366 -4.22 10.62 8.45
N VAL A 367 -4.39 11.82 9.03
CA VAL A 367 -4.54 13.04 8.26
C VAL A 367 -3.26 13.26 7.47
N GLY A 368 -3.42 13.41 6.15
CA GLY A 368 -2.29 13.57 5.26
C GLY A 368 -2.64 14.25 3.96
N ILE A 369 -1.61 14.77 3.30
CA ILE A 369 -1.71 15.37 1.97
C ILE A 369 -1.64 14.28 0.90
N THR A 370 -2.59 14.28 -0.02
CA THR A 370 -2.62 13.37 -1.18
C THR A 370 -2.58 14.20 -2.47
N PRO A 371 -1.55 14.05 -3.32
CA PRO A 371 -1.47 14.73 -4.61
C PRO A 371 -2.24 13.99 -5.71
N PHE A 372 -2.68 14.75 -6.71
CA PHE A 372 -3.16 14.25 -7.99
C PHE A 372 -2.49 14.98 -9.14
N TYR A 373 -1.69 14.22 -9.91
CA TYR A 373 -0.93 14.76 -11.04
C TYR A 373 -1.75 14.71 -12.32
N HIS A 374 -1.80 15.85 -13.01
CA HIS A 374 -2.25 15.93 -14.41
C HIS A 374 -1.10 15.46 -15.30
N THR A 375 -1.01 14.16 -15.52
CA THR A 375 0.17 13.56 -16.16
C THR A 375 0.39 14.02 -17.61
N ASN A 376 -0.65 14.52 -18.27
CA ASN A 376 -0.53 15.22 -19.57
C ASN A 376 0.37 16.47 -19.49
N ALA A 377 0.41 17.15 -18.35
CA ALA A 377 1.24 18.34 -18.14
C ALA A 377 2.75 18.04 -18.20
N ILE A 378 3.14 16.80 -17.93
CA ILE A 378 4.52 16.34 -17.96
C ILE A 378 4.77 15.40 -19.14
N ASN A 379 3.87 15.32 -20.13
CA ASN A 379 3.99 14.43 -21.30
C ASN A 379 4.02 12.91 -20.97
N LEU A 380 3.29 12.52 -19.92
CA LEU A 380 3.05 11.12 -19.57
C LEU A 380 1.54 10.80 -19.54
N PRO A 381 0.83 10.90 -20.69
CA PRO A 381 -0.58 10.55 -20.75
C PRO A 381 -0.91 9.18 -20.16
N ARG A 382 -2.13 9.08 -19.62
CA ARG A 382 -2.68 7.84 -19.06
C ARG A 382 -3.28 6.98 -20.16
N ILE A 383 -3.05 5.68 -20.08
CA ILE A 383 -3.82 4.68 -20.81
C ILE A 383 -4.45 3.69 -19.83
N VAL A 384 -5.60 3.15 -20.21
CA VAL A 384 -6.31 2.13 -19.47
C VAL A 384 -6.40 0.85 -20.30
N TYR A 385 -6.02 -0.26 -19.68
CA TYR A 385 -6.24 -1.61 -20.21
C TYR A 385 -7.21 -2.36 -19.30
N ILE A 386 -8.20 -3.04 -19.90
CA ILE A 386 -9.06 -3.99 -19.20
C ILE A 386 -8.88 -5.34 -19.86
N GLY A 387 -8.41 -6.32 -19.09
CA GLY A 387 -8.20 -7.67 -19.60
C GLY A 387 -7.24 -8.47 -18.74
N ALA A 388 -6.93 -9.69 -19.21
CA ALA A 388 -6.11 -10.64 -18.48
C ALA A 388 -4.77 -10.98 -19.16
N ALA A 389 -4.44 -10.34 -20.30
CA ALA A 389 -3.24 -10.66 -21.08
C ALA A 389 -1.95 -10.07 -20.51
N HIS A 390 -2.06 -9.01 -19.69
CA HIS A 390 -0.91 -8.29 -19.15
C HIS A 390 -0.83 -8.43 -17.63
N ARG A 391 -0.59 -9.62 -17.08
CA ARG A 391 -0.59 -9.77 -15.60
C ARG A 391 0.74 -9.38 -14.96
N TRP A 392 1.80 -9.27 -15.75
CA TRP A 392 3.08 -8.85 -15.21
C TRP A 392 3.16 -7.34 -15.10
N PRO A 393 3.62 -6.80 -13.96
CA PRO A 393 3.78 -5.37 -13.82
C PRO A 393 4.82 -4.88 -14.84
N HIS A 394 4.51 -3.79 -15.52
CA HIS A 394 5.42 -3.12 -16.45
C HIS A 394 5.87 -1.78 -15.85
N LYS A 395 7.06 -1.28 -16.20
CA LYS A 395 7.57 0.01 -15.66
C LYS A 395 6.63 1.21 -15.87
N HIS A 396 5.71 1.14 -16.82
CA HIS A 396 4.69 2.18 -17.03
C HIS A 396 3.45 2.05 -16.13
N LEU A 397 3.29 0.94 -15.41
CA LEU A 397 2.14 0.66 -14.55
C LEU A 397 2.09 1.63 -13.36
N GLU A 398 0.93 2.26 -13.21
CA GLU A 398 0.56 3.12 -12.07
C GLU A 398 -0.31 2.33 -11.09
N ILE A 399 -1.38 1.68 -11.57
CA ILE A 399 -2.35 0.92 -10.76
C ILE A 399 -2.69 -0.37 -11.48
N LEU A 400 -2.79 -1.46 -10.73
CA LEU A 400 -3.42 -2.72 -11.11
C LEU A 400 -4.54 -3.02 -10.11
N ALA A 401 -5.77 -3.18 -10.59
CA ALA A 401 -6.89 -3.54 -9.73
C ALA A 401 -7.65 -4.74 -10.29
N GLN A 402 -8.01 -5.67 -9.41
CA GLN A 402 -8.85 -6.81 -9.69
C GLN A 402 -10.29 -6.51 -9.27
N PHE A 403 -11.25 -6.81 -10.14
CA PHE A 403 -12.67 -6.55 -9.91
C PHE A 403 -13.54 -7.67 -10.54
N GLY A 404 -14.87 -7.57 -10.42
CA GLY A 404 -15.83 -8.55 -10.96
C GLY A 404 -16.34 -9.56 -9.93
N ASN A 405 -16.75 -10.77 -10.29
CA ASN A 405 -17.27 -11.84 -9.40
C ASN A 405 -16.15 -12.85 -9.03
N PRO A 406 -15.99 -13.31 -7.77
CA PRO A 406 -14.81 -14.11 -7.39
C PRO A 406 -14.93 -15.57 -7.85
N LEU A 407 -16.15 -15.99 -8.20
CA LEU A 407 -16.47 -17.31 -8.75
C LEU A 407 -16.23 -17.36 -10.27
N LEU A 408 -16.05 -16.20 -10.91
CA LEU A 408 -15.76 -16.10 -12.34
C LEU A 408 -14.27 -15.83 -12.58
N LYS A 409 -13.85 -15.95 -13.85
CA LYS A 409 -12.50 -15.55 -14.27
C LYS A 409 -12.26 -14.09 -13.88
N PRO A 410 -11.19 -13.79 -13.13
CA PRO A 410 -10.98 -12.44 -12.62
C PRO A 410 -10.67 -11.46 -13.75
N GLU A 411 -11.30 -10.29 -13.67
CA GLU A 411 -11.01 -9.15 -14.54
C GLU A 411 -10.01 -8.21 -13.86
N TYR A 412 -9.14 -7.61 -14.66
CA TYR A 412 -8.15 -6.65 -14.21
C TYR A 412 -8.26 -5.37 -15.00
N ILE A 413 -8.09 -4.26 -14.30
CA ILE A 413 -7.90 -2.93 -14.89
C ILE A 413 -6.48 -2.48 -14.56
N GLN A 414 -5.80 -1.98 -15.58
CA GLN A 414 -4.47 -1.41 -15.46
C GLN A 414 -4.49 0.03 -15.93
N ILE A 415 -3.99 0.92 -15.09
CA ILE A 415 -3.71 2.30 -15.46
C ILE A 415 -2.20 2.41 -15.64
N MET A 416 -1.76 2.88 -16.80
CA MET A 416 -0.36 3.09 -17.12
C MET A 416 -0.11 4.54 -17.56
N ASN A 417 1.08 5.05 -17.29
CA ASN A 417 1.56 6.35 -17.75
C ASN A 417 2.74 6.15 -18.69
N MET A 418 2.67 6.71 -19.89
CA MET A 418 3.74 6.57 -20.87
C MET A 418 3.74 7.74 -21.86
N PRO A 419 4.88 8.05 -22.49
CA PRO A 419 4.96 9.11 -23.49
C PRO A 419 4.14 8.77 -24.74
N LYS A 420 3.69 9.79 -25.47
CA LYS A 420 2.83 9.64 -26.66
C LYS A 420 3.39 8.68 -27.72
N ASN A 421 4.71 8.70 -27.95
CA ASN A 421 5.35 7.81 -28.92
C ASN A 421 5.18 6.33 -28.54
N ALA A 422 5.24 6.01 -27.24
CA ALA A 422 4.97 4.67 -26.74
C ALA A 422 3.48 4.30 -26.93
N ILE A 423 2.56 5.24 -26.66
CA ILE A 423 1.12 5.03 -26.93
C ILE A 423 0.87 4.71 -28.40
N GLU A 424 1.46 5.46 -29.33
CA GLU A 424 1.32 5.21 -30.77
C GLU A 424 1.83 3.82 -31.17
N ARG A 425 2.92 3.35 -30.57
CA ARG A 425 3.43 1.98 -30.77
C ARG A 425 2.45 0.93 -30.24
N LEU A 426 1.84 1.15 -29.07
CA LEU A 426 0.82 0.25 -28.53
C LEU A 426 -0.46 0.25 -29.38
N ARG A 427 -0.85 1.39 -29.94
CA ARG A 427 -2.03 1.50 -30.81
C ARG A 427 -1.91 0.63 -32.07
N ARG A 428 -0.67 0.34 -32.51
CA ARG A 428 -0.39 -0.58 -33.62
C ARG A 428 -0.51 -2.06 -33.25
N THR A 429 -0.80 -2.39 -31.99
CA THR A 429 -1.03 -3.77 -31.53
C THR A 429 -2.52 -4.10 -31.54
N ASP A 430 -2.88 -5.38 -31.62
CA ASP A 430 -4.28 -5.85 -31.56
C ASP A 430 -4.93 -5.72 -30.16
N GLN A 431 -4.21 -5.17 -29.17
CA GLN A 431 -4.72 -5.01 -27.81
C GLN A 431 -5.53 -3.72 -27.67
N LYS A 432 -6.69 -3.82 -26.99
CA LYS A 432 -7.59 -2.69 -26.77
C LYS A 432 -7.16 -1.84 -25.57
N PHE A 433 -6.24 -0.92 -25.79
CA PHE A 433 -5.93 0.16 -24.85
C PHE A 433 -6.85 1.36 -25.06
N THR A 434 -7.24 2.05 -23.98
CA THR A 434 -8.00 3.30 -24.03
C THR A 434 -7.15 4.46 -23.56
N GLU A 435 -6.85 5.41 -24.44
CA GLU A 435 -6.17 6.65 -24.08
C GLU A 435 -7.10 7.57 -23.29
N ILE A 436 -6.57 8.18 -22.23
CA ILE A 436 -7.32 9.05 -21.31
C ILE A 436 -7.02 10.52 -21.65
N GLY A 437 -8.02 11.20 -22.21
CA GLY A 437 -7.91 12.63 -22.52
C GLY A 437 -8.19 13.54 -21.32
N TRP A 438 -8.95 13.05 -20.34
CA TRP A 438 -9.32 13.85 -19.17
C TRP A 438 -9.32 12.99 -17.91
N SER A 439 -8.76 13.52 -16.82
CA SER A 439 -8.79 12.85 -15.53
C SER A 439 -8.81 13.84 -14.38
N LYS A 440 -9.48 13.47 -13.29
CA LYS A 440 -9.54 14.29 -12.07
C LYS A 440 -9.70 13.40 -10.85
N PHE A 441 -9.08 13.80 -9.74
CA PHE A 441 -9.39 13.29 -8.42
C PHE A 441 -10.12 14.37 -7.61
N GLN A 442 -11.11 13.95 -6.83
CA GLN A 442 -11.85 14.82 -5.92
C GLN A 442 -12.08 14.09 -4.59
N THR A 443 -11.98 14.84 -3.50
CA THR A 443 -12.49 14.45 -2.18
C THR A 443 -13.56 15.44 -1.74
N ASN A 444 -14.72 14.95 -1.32
CA ASN A 444 -15.86 15.78 -0.93
C ASN A 444 -16.10 15.64 0.57
N LEU A 445 -15.33 16.37 1.37
CA LEU A 445 -15.48 16.34 2.82
C LEU A 445 -16.81 16.97 3.32
N ASP A 446 -17.50 17.71 2.45
CA ASP A 446 -18.76 18.40 2.76
C ASP A 446 -20.00 17.50 2.73
N ILE A 447 -19.91 16.29 2.16
CA ILE A 447 -21.03 15.34 2.17
C ILE A 447 -21.07 14.49 3.45
N PHE A 448 -20.11 14.66 4.37
CA PHE A 448 -20.17 14.04 5.67
C PHE A 448 -21.21 14.75 6.55
N ASP A 449 -22.24 14.04 6.96
CA ASP A 449 -23.31 14.51 7.82
C ASP A 449 -22.79 14.55 9.27
N LYS A 450 -22.59 15.76 9.79
CA LYS A 450 -22.06 15.97 11.14
C LYS A 450 -23.03 15.51 12.24
N GLU A 451 -24.33 15.51 11.97
CA GLU A 451 -25.35 15.14 12.96
C GLU A 451 -25.47 13.62 13.06
N LYS A 452 -25.42 12.93 11.92
CA LYS A 452 -25.46 11.46 11.86
C LYS A 452 -24.10 10.81 12.02
N ASN A 453 -23.03 11.60 11.92
CA ASN A 453 -21.65 11.15 11.94
C ASN A 453 -21.41 10.04 10.89
N ASP A 454 -21.90 10.27 9.68
CA ASP A 454 -21.85 9.31 8.57
C ASP A 454 -21.76 10.03 7.21
N TRP A 455 -21.37 9.29 6.18
CA TRP A 455 -21.27 9.79 4.81
C TRP A 455 -22.62 9.78 4.12
N PHE A 456 -23.09 10.95 3.67
CA PHE A 456 -24.35 11.06 2.94
C PHE A 456 -24.10 11.08 1.42
N VAL A 457 -24.47 9.99 0.72
CA VAL A 457 -24.43 9.95 -0.74
C VAL A 457 -25.82 10.21 -1.32
N ASP A 458 -25.93 11.27 -2.13
CA ASP A 458 -27.17 11.62 -2.83
C ASP A 458 -27.36 10.74 -4.08
N VAL A 459 -27.72 9.48 -3.85
CA VAL A 459 -28.01 8.50 -4.90
C VAL A 459 -29.02 9.03 -5.93
N PRO A 460 -30.16 9.65 -5.54
CA PRO A 460 -31.11 10.21 -6.50
C PRO A 460 -30.49 11.23 -7.46
N LYS A 461 -29.59 12.11 -7.00
CA LYS A 461 -28.88 13.06 -7.89
C LYS A 461 -27.94 12.37 -8.86
N ILE A 462 -27.26 11.29 -8.44
CA ILE A 462 -26.40 10.50 -9.34
C ILE A 462 -27.26 9.84 -10.42
N LEU A 463 -28.36 9.18 -10.05
CA LEU A 463 -29.27 8.55 -11.02
C LEU A 463 -29.88 9.57 -11.99
N LYS A 464 -30.30 10.74 -11.50
CA LYS A 464 -30.84 11.83 -12.33
C LYS A 464 -29.80 12.43 -13.27
N ALA A 465 -28.50 12.30 -12.98
CA ALA A 465 -27.46 12.79 -13.88
C ALA A 465 -27.43 12.05 -15.22
N MET A 466 -27.91 10.79 -15.26
CA MET A 466 -27.99 10.00 -16.50
C MET A 466 -28.92 10.63 -17.54
N LYS A 467 -29.94 11.36 -17.09
CA LYS A 467 -30.89 12.05 -17.97
C LYS A 467 -30.40 13.40 -18.47
N LYS A 468 -29.24 13.87 -18.00
CA LYS A 468 -28.70 15.21 -18.31
C LYS A 468 -27.51 15.15 -19.24
N ASP A 469 -27.36 16.20 -20.02
CA ASP A 469 -26.19 16.42 -20.86
C ASP A 469 -25.21 17.38 -20.20
N TYR A 470 -23.93 17.07 -20.37
CA TYR A 470 -22.83 17.90 -19.89
C TYR A 470 -21.77 18.08 -20.97
N THR A 471 -21.00 19.17 -20.91
CA THR A 471 -19.95 19.45 -21.88
C THR A 471 -18.59 19.49 -21.20
N LEU A 472 -17.53 19.17 -21.96
CA LEU A 472 -16.17 19.20 -21.43
C LEU A 472 -15.77 20.60 -20.95
N ARG A 473 -16.24 21.65 -21.65
CA ARG A 473 -16.03 23.05 -21.22
C ARG A 473 -16.61 23.30 -19.82
N ARG A 474 -17.84 22.84 -19.55
CA ARG A 474 -18.46 22.98 -18.23
C ARG A 474 -17.73 22.17 -17.16
N LEU A 475 -17.27 20.96 -17.52
CA LEU A 475 -16.49 20.11 -16.63
C LEU A 475 -15.15 20.76 -16.27
N ASN A 476 -14.43 21.34 -17.24
CA ASN A 476 -13.17 22.05 -17.02
C ASN A 476 -13.33 23.37 -16.24
N ASN A 477 -14.52 23.98 -16.30
CA ASN A 477 -14.82 25.16 -15.49
C ASN A 477 -15.08 24.78 -14.02
N GLU A 478 -15.77 23.66 -13.77
CA GLU A 478 -16.04 23.17 -12.39
C GLU A 478 -14.82 22.48 -11.77
N TYR A 479 -14.03 21.79 -12.58
CA TYR A 479 -12.82 21.07 -12.18
C TYR A 479 -11.64 21.57 -13.03
N PRO A 480 -11.05 22.73 -12.68
CA PRO A 480 -9.90 23.26 -13.41
C PRO A 480 -8.72 22.30 -13.35
N GLY A 481 -7.89 22.34 -14.38
CA GLY A 481 -6.68 21.53 -14.49
C GLY A 481 -5.76 22.11 -15.57
N TYR A 482 -4.73 21.36 -15.92
CA TYR A 482 -3.73 21.79 -16.90
C TYR A 482 -4.37 22.00 -18.28
N ARG A 483 -4.11 23.17 -18.89
CA ARG A 483 -4.72 23.60 -20.18
C ARG A 483 -3.80 23.48 -21.40
N GLY A 484 -2.74 22.69 -21.34
CA GLY A 484 -2.02 22.28 -22.56
C GLY A 484 -1.04 23.29 -23.18
N LYS A 485 -0.59 24.33 -22.47
CA LYS A 485 0.24 25.39 -23.09
C LYS A 485 1.70 24.95 -23.39
N LYS A 486 2.38 24.30 -22.44
CA LYS A 486 3.75 23.74 -22.58
C LYS A 486 3.97 22.62 -21.58
N SER A 487 4.55 21.50 -22.00
CA SER A 487 4.91 20.42 -21.09
C SER A 487 5.98 20.87 -20.10
N ILE A 488 5.87 20.43 -18.85
CA ILE A 488 6.79 20.75 -17.77
C ILE A 488 7.87 19.68 -17.75
N LYS A 489 9.13 20.09 -17.77
CA LYS A 489 10.25 19.19 -17.53
C LYS A 489 10.44 19.01 -16.02
N LEU A 490 10.54 17.76 -15.59
CA LEU A 490 10.87 17.39 -14.22
C LEU A 490 12.38 17.13 -14.13
N SER A 491 13.00 17.67 -13.10
CA SER A 491 14.35 17.27 -12.68
C SER A 491 14.29 15.94 -11.93
N GLU A 492 15.45 15.33 -11.69
CA GLU A 492 15.54 14.13 -10.84
C GLU A 492 15.03 14.39 -9.41
N SER A 493 15.36 15.57 -8.86
CA SER A 493 14.87 16.01 -7.54
C SER A 493 13.34 16.17 -7.53
N ASP A 494 12.76 16.78 -8.59
CA ASP A 494 11.31 16.83 -8.75
C ASP A 494 10.73 15.39 -8.78
N ALA A 495 11.32 14.49 -9.57
CA ALA A 495 10.82 13.12 -9.70
C ALA A 495 10.84 12.37 -8.36
N LYS A 496 11.92 12.48 -7.58
CA LYS A 496 12.04 11.93 -6.22
C LYS A 496 10.95 12.48 -5.29
N ALA A 497 10.82 13.80 -5.23
CA ALA A 497 9.86 14.45 -4.34
C ALA A 497 8.40 14.12 -4.69
N LEU A 498 8.06 14.09 -5.98
CA LEU A 498 6.72 13.74 -6.43
C LEU A 498 6.41 12.26 -6.17
N ASP A 499 7.36 11.36 -6.44
CA ASP A 499 7.19 9.93 -6.17
C ASP A 499 6.93 9.65 -4.68
N LEU A 500 7.66 10.32 -3.77
CA LEU A 500 7.44 10.21 -2.32
C LEU A 500 6.00 10.58 -1.93
N ALA A 501 5.45 11.63 -2.54
CA ALA A 501 4.12 12.11 -2.19
C ALA A 501 2.96 11.27 -2.77
N THR A 502 3.22 10.35 -3.69
CA THR A 502 2.17 9.67 -4.48
C THR A 502 1.15 8.87 -3.67
N HIS A 503 1.54 8.28 -2.53
CA HIS A 503 0.64 7.46 -1.72
C HIS A 503 -0.19 8.30 -0.74
N ARG A 504 0.45 9.24 -0.07
CA ARG A 504 -0.04 10.25 0.89
C ARG A 504 1.13 10.53 1.84
N ILE A 505 1.31 11.78 2.24
CA ILE A 505 2.23 12.10 3.33
C ILE A 505 1.40 12.37 4.57
N TYR A 506 1.51 11.48 5.54
CA TYR A 506 0.91 11.65 6.85
C TYR A 506 1.61 12.80 7.57
N LEU A 507 0.84 13.78 8.05
CA LEU A 507 1.40 15.01 8.58
C LEU A 507 2.29 14.76 9.82
N THR A 508 1.95 13.77 10.64
CA THR A 508 2.77 13.36 11.79
C THR A 508 4.08 12.70 11.40
N VAL A 509 4.11 11.98 10.27
CA VAL A 509 5.33 11.35 9.76
C VAL A 509 6.27 12.39 9.16
N GLY A 510 5.70 13.42 8.51
CA GLY A 510 6.49 14.53 7.95
C GLY A 510 7.24 15.37 8.98
N GLU A 511 6.96 15.24 10.28
CA GLU A 511 7.75 15.90 11.34
C GLU A 511 9.09 15.20 11.61
N LYS A 512 9.28 13.96 11.13
CA LYS A 512 10.44 13.12 11.46
C LYS A 512 11.54 13.28 10.41
N LYS A 513 12.75 13.65 10.83
CA LYS A 513 13.91 13.77 9.91
C LYS A 513 14.27 12.43 9.29
N GLU A 514 14.08 11.34 10.02
CA GLU A 514 14.33 9.97 9.58
C GLU A 514 13.47 9.59 8.36
N PHE A 515 12.25 10.14 8.26
CA PHE A 515 11.38 9.95 7.09
C PHE A 515 12.02 10.55 5.84
N TRP A 516 12.38 11.83 5.91
CA TRP A 516 12.99 12.58 4.81
C TRP A 516 14.34 11.98 4.39
N ASN A 517 15.19 11.65 5.36
CA ASN A 517 16.49 11.02 5.14
C ASN A 517 16.37 9.64 4.48
N HIS A 518 15.38 8.83 4.85
CA HIS A 518 15.19 7.50 4.26
C HIS A 518 14.88 7.57 2.76
N PHE A 519 14.12 8.59 2.35
CA PHE A 519 13.73 8.76 0.95
C PHE A 519 14.67 9.68 0.17
N ASP A 520 15.72 10.22 0.78
CA ASP A 520 16.67 11.15 0.16
C ASP A 520 15.94 12.36 -0.46
N VAL A 521 14.98 12.92 0.28
CA VAL A 521 14.17 14.08 -0.12
C VAL A 521 14.06 15.05 1.04
N GLU A 522 14.39 16.32 0.81
CA GLU A 522 14.16 17.40 1.77
C GLU A 522 12.70 17.92 1.70
N PRO A 523 12.08 18.30 2.84
CA PRO A 523 10.73 18.87 2.86
C PRO A 523 10.53 20.06 1.92
N GLU A 524 11.51 20.97 1.88
CA GLU A 524 11.49 22.17 1.05
C GLU A 524 11.52 21.84 -0.45
N SER A 525 12.27 20.80 -0.83
CA SER A 525 12.32 20.34 -2.23
C SER A 525 10.95 19.84 -2.68
N MET A 526 10.22 19.17 -1.80
CA MET A 526 8.86 18.73 -2.08
C MET A 526 7.87 19.88 -2.17
N ILE A 527 7.91 20.83 -1.24
CA ILE A 527 7.07 22.03 -1.28
C ILE A 527 7.32 22.79 -2.60
N SER A 528 8.59 22.97 -2.98
CA SER A 528 8.99 23.60 -4.23
C SER A 528 8.45 22.87 -5.46
N ALA A 529 8.58 21.54 -5.52
CA ALA A 529 8.04 20.73 -6.61
C ALA A 529 6.50 20.85 -6.70
N PHE A 530 5.81 20.88 -5.56
CA PHE A 530 4.36 21.06 -5.51
C PHE A 530 3.94 22.45 -6.01
N GLU A 531 4.60 23.51 -5.53
CA GLU A 531 4.33 24.88 -5.93
C GLU A 531 4.59 25.11 -7.41
N LYS A 532 5.70 24.58 -7.94
CA LYS A 532 6.04 24.58 -9.36
C LYS A 532 4.92 24.00 -10.23
N LEU A 533 4.40 22.82 -9.85
CA LEU A 533 3.31 22.19 -10.61
C LEU A 533 1.95 22.88 -10.38
N LYS A 534 1.69 23.36 -9.17
CA LYS A 534 0.46 24.10 -8.84
C LYS A 534 0.35 25.39 -9.63
N GLY A 535 1.44 26.14 -9.79
CA GLY A 535 1.48 27.42 -10.53
C GLY A 535 1.02 27.33 -11.99
N VAL A 536 1.04 26.12 -12.56
CA VAL A 536 0.60 25.83 -13.93
C VAL A 536 -0.62 24.89 -13.99
N ASN A 537 -1.28 24.66 -12.85
CA ASN A 537 -2.43 23.75 -12.68
C ASN A 537 -2.13 22.30 -13.10
N ALA A 538 -0.88 21.84 -12.95
CA ALA A 538 -0.46 20.47 -13.23
C ALA A 538 -0.58 19.53 -12.02
N LEU A 539 -0.91 20.08 -10.85
CA LEU A 539 -1.10 19.37 -9.59
C LEU A 539 -2.34 19.88 -8.87
N ASP A 540 -3.20 18.97 -8.45
CA ASP A 540 -4.12 19.18 -7.34
C ASP A 540 -3.58 18.46 -6.10
N TYR A 541 -3.93 18.92 -4.91
CA TYR A 541 -3.64 18.19 -3.68
C TYR A 541 -4.78 18.35 -2.69
N PHE A 542 -4.95 17.34 -1.84
CA PHE A 542 -6.06 17.25 -0.93
C PHE A 542 -5.60 16.76 0.45
N TYR A 543 -6.01 17.45 1.51
CA TYR A 543 -5.94 16.89 2.86
C TYR A 543 -7.17 16.03 3.11
N ARG A 544 -6.95 14.81 3.58
CA ARG A 544 -8.05 13.91 3.95
C ARG A 544 -7.62 12.96 5.06
N PRO A 545 -8.55 12.54 5.93
CA PRO A 545 -8.30 11.45 6.86
C PRO A 545 -8.34 10.10 6.11
N THR A 546 -8.05 9.03 6.84
CA THR A 546 -8.32 7.66 6.41
C THR A 546 -9.83 7.40 6.48
N PHE A 547 -10.41 6.98 5.36
CA PHE A 547 -11.83 6.62 5.28
C PHE A 547 -12.01 5.16 5.65
N TYR A 548 -12.02 4.85 6.95
CA TYR A 548 -12.31 3.51 7.44
C TYR A 548 -13.74 3.09 7.03
N SER A 549 -13.94 1.79 6.78
CA SER A 549 -15.26 1.16 6.56
C SER A 549 -16.08 1.61 5.33
N ILE A 550 -15.49 2.35 4.38
CA ILE A 550 -16.13 2.65 3.09
C ILE A 550 -15.49 1.79 1.99
N PRO A 551 -16.21 0.92 1.28
CA PRO A 551 -15.62 0.10 0.22
C PRO A 551 -15.14 0.93 -0.97
N SER A 552 -14.07 0.46 -1.62
CA SER A 552 -13.61 0.96 -2.91
C SER A 552 -14.32 0.24 -4.04
N VAL A 553 -14.81 1.00 -5.01
CA VAL A 553 -15.54 0.47 -6.17
C VAL A 553 -14.98 1.02 -7.47
N LEU A 554 -15.09 0.22 -8.51
CA LEU A 554 -14.77 0.58 -9.88
C LEU A 554 -16.08 0.77 -10.66
N THR A 555 -16.28 1.96 -11.20
CA THR A 555 -17.36 2.23 -12.17
C THR A 555 -16.77 2.27 -13.57
N ILE A 556 -17.31 1.46 -14.47
CA ILE A 556 -16.96 1.43 -15.89
C ILE A 556 -18.23 1.83 -16.66
N ALA A 557 -18.13 2.87 -17.49
CA ALA A 557 -19.25 3.31 -18.31
C ALA A 557 -18.82 3.54 -19.76
N GLN A 558 -19.72 3.23 -20.71
CA GLN A 558 -19.57 3.52 -22.13
C GLN A 558 -20.88 4.07 -22.69
N GLY A 559 -20.80 5.10 -23.53
CA GLY A 559 -21.97 5.67 -24.22
C GLY A 559 -21.75 7.08 -24.74
N PRO A 560 -22.83 7.86 -24.99
CA PRO A 560 -22.73 9.20 -25.56
C PRO A 560 -21.91 10.17 -24.71
N LYS A 561 -21.08 10.99 -25.36
CA LYS A 561 -20.17 11.95 -24.70
C LYS A 561 -20.85 12.82 -23.65
N PRO A 562 -22.00 13.46 -23.92
CA PRO A 562 -22.62 14.36 -22.95
C PRO A 562 -23.06 13.64 -21.67
N LYS A 563 -23.47 12.38 -21.81
CA LYS A 563 -23.96 11.54 -20.72
C LYS A 563 -22.81 10.98 -19.88
N ILE A 564 -21.72 10.55 -20.52
CA ILE A 564 -20.47 10.15 -19.84
C ILE A 564 -19.92 11.30 -18.98
N LEU A 565 -19.88 12.52 -19.52
CA LEU A 565 -19.43 13.70 -18.78
C LEU A 565 -20.38 14.08 -17.64
N SER A 566 -21.69 13.89 -17.82
CA SER A 566 -22.69 14.11 -16.77
C SER A 566 -22.52 13.12 -15.60
N LEU A 567 -22.35 11.83 -15.90
CA LEU A 567 -22.06 10.80 -14.90
C LEU A 567 -20.73 11.08 -14.20
N THR A 568 -19.67 11.39 -14.97
CA THR A 568 -18.35 11.73 -14.43
C THR A 568 -18.45 12.85 -13.38
N ARG A 569 -19.14 13.93 -13.71
CA ARG A 569 -19.40 15.05 -12.80
C ARG A 569 -20.15 14.59 -11.56
N ALA A 570 -21.20 13.78 -11.71
CA ALA A 570 -22.01 13.31 -10.59
C ALA A 570 -21.18 12.47 -9.61
N LEU A 571 -20.36 11.54 -10.10
CA LEU A 571 -19.46 10.74 -9.26
C LEU A 571 -18.40 11.60 -8.57
N LEU A 572 -17.84 12.60 -9.26
CA LEU A 572 -16.88 13.53 -8.67
C LEU A 572 -17.50 14.45 -7.62
N LYS A 573 -18.80 14.74 -7.70
CA LYS A 573 -19.47 15.72 -6.84
C LYS A 573 -20.16 15.11 -5.63
N TYR A 574 -20.74 13.92 -5.78
CA TYR A 574 -21.68 13.34 -4.81
C TYR A 574 -21.14 12.10 -4.09
N LEU A 575 -19.88 11.72 -4.33
CA LEU A 575 -19.22 10.61 -3.64
C LEU A 575 -18.08 11.09 -2.73
N PRO A 576 -17.78 10.39 -1.62
CA PRO A 576 -16.72 10.77 -0.68
C PRO A 576 -15.38 11.04 -1.35
N THR A 577 -14.95 10.12 -2.22
CA THR A 577 -13.82 10.31 -3.12
C THR A 577 -14.06 9.63 -4.44
N THR A 578 -13.54 10.24 -5.51
CA THR A 578 -13.57 9.70 -6.86
C THR A 578 -12.31 10.11 -7.61
N THR A 579 -11.61 9.14 -8.20
CA THR A 579 -10.65 9.37 -9.29
C THR A 579 -11.31 8.95 -10.59
N ALA A 580 -11.59 9.89 -11.48
CA ALA A 580 -12.21 9.64 -12.77
C ALA A 580 -11.19 9.73 -13.91
N HIS A 581 -11.28 8.80 -14.85
CA HIS A 581 -10.52 8.74 -16.09
C HIS A 581 -11.50 8.64 -17.25
N VAL A 582 -11.56 9.67 -18.09
CA VAL A 582 -12.43 9.74 -19.27
C VAL A 582 -11.57 9.59 -20.52
N SER A 583 -12.01 8.73 -21.43
CA SER A 583 -11.29 8.47 -22.68
C SER A 583 -11.12 9.73 -23.52
N GLU A 584 -10.12 9.77 -24.40
CA GLU A 584 -9.87 10.91 -25.28
C GLU A 584 -11.08 11.29 -26.14
N ASN A 585 -11.80 10.28 -26.66
CA ASN A 585 -13.03 10.51 -27.42
C ASN A 585 -14.25 10.86 -26.54
N LEU A 586 -14.11 10.85 -25.20
CA LEU A 586 -15.12 11.15 -24.20
C LEU A 586 -16.30 10.15 -24.12
N GLU A 587 -16.16 8.96 -24.67
CA GLU A 587 -17.22 7.95 -24.73
C GLU A 587 -17.10 6.85 -23.66
N LYS A 588 -15.99 6.82 -22.91
CA LYS A 588 -15.75 5.86 -21.84
C LYS A 588 -15.31 6.57 -20.56
N LEU A 589 -15.73 6.01 -19.44
CA LEU A 589 -15.35 6.43 -18.09
C LEU A 589 -14.88 5.22 -17.28
N TYR A 590 -13.77 5.40 -16.60
CA TYR A 590 -13.28 4.50 -15.55
C TYR A 590 -13.12 5.33 -14.27
N ALA A 591 -13.89 5.03 -13.24
CA ALA A 591 -13.86 5.76 -11.98
C ALA A 591 -13.61 4.84 -10.78
N PHE A 592 -12.59 5.17 -9.99
CA PHE A 592 -12.34 4.56 -8.69
C PHE A 592 -12.96 5.44 -7.62
N SER A 593 -13.97 4.94 -6.93
CA SER A 593 -14.72 5.72 -5.92
C SER A 593 -14.81 4.99 -4.60
N ARG A 594 -15.02 5.75 -3.52
CA ARG A 594 -15.42 5.21 -2.21
C ARG A 594 -16.91 5.48 -2.02
N ILE A 595 -17.72 4.46 -1.74
CA ILE A 595 -19.18 4.60 -1.60
C ILE A 595 -19.65 3.85 -0.34
N PRO A 596 -20.41 4.47 0.57
CA PRO A 596 -21.00 3.77 1.72
C PRO A 596 -21.84 2.57 1.27
N GLN A 597 -21.73 1.45 1.99
CA GLN A 597 -22.33 0.18 1.56
C GLN A 597 -23.85 0.21 1.31
N PRO A 598 -24.68 0.91 2.13
CA PRO A 598 -26.11 1.03 1.86
C PRO A 598 -26.41 1.71 0.52
N ASP A 599 -25.61 2.71 0.14
CA ASP A 599 -25.80 3.47 -1.09
C ASP A 599 -25.18 2.77 -2.30
N LEU A 600 -24.10 2.02 -2.08
CA LEU A 600 -23.52 1.16 -3.11
C LEU A 600 -24.53 0.13 -3.61
N TYR A 601 -25.24 -0.55 -2.70
CA TYR A 601 -26.25 -1.54 -3.09
C TYR A 601 -27.36 -0.91 -3.96
N LYS A 602 -27.83 0.29 -3.58
CA LYS A 602 -28.83 1.04 -4.38
C LYS A 602 -28.29 1.39 -5.76
N LEU A 603 -27.06 1.91 -5.85
CA LEU A 603 -26.42 2.29 -7.11
C LEU A 603 -26.19 1.09 -8.01
N MET A 604 -25.65 -0.02 -7.49
CA MET A 604 -25.42 -1.26 -8.27
C MET A 604 -26.72 -1.81 -8.85
N LYS A 605 -27.84 -1.70 -8.11
CA LYS A 605 -29.15 -2.18 -8.56
C LYS A 605 -29.80 -1.28 -9.61
N GLN A 606 -29.72 0.05 -9.45
CA GLN A 606 -30.53 0.98 -10.24
C GLN A 606 -29.76 1.64 -11.39
N LEU A 607 -28.48 1.96 -11.20
CA LEU A 607 -27.72 2.74 -12.17
C LEU A 607 -27.58 2.02 -13.53
N PRO A 608 -27.27 0.72 -13.62
CA PRO A 608 -27.15 0.03 -14.91
C PRO A 608 -28.45 0.04 -15.72
N ALA A 609 -29.59 -0.17 -15.06
CA ALA A 609 -30.90 -0.19 -15.72
C ALA A 609 -31.27 1.20 -16.27
N ILE A 610 -31.14 2.25 -15.45
CA ILE A 610 -31.42 3.62 -15.87
C ILE A 610 -30.45 4.10 -16.96
N ALA A 611 -29.18 3.68 -16.87
CA ALA A 611 -28.19 4.02 -17.88
C ALA A 611 -28.51 3.45 -19.25
N LEU A 612 -29.04 2.21 -19.29
CA LEU A 612 -29.38 1.54 -20.53
C LEU A 612 -30.49 2.29 -21.31
N ASP A 613 -31.50 2.79 -20.59
CA ASP A 613 -32.58 3.61 -21.17
C ASP A 613 -32.05 4.91 -21.83
N ASP A 614 -30.91 5.42 -21.37
CA ASP A 614 -30.22 6.61 -21.89
C ASP A 614 -29.08 6.26 -22.89
N GLY A 615 -29.01 5.01 -23.38
CA GLY A 615 -28.02 4.57 -24.37
C GLY A 615 -26.61 4.38 -23.80
N MET A 616 -26.48 4.18 -22.50
CA MET A 616 -25.21 3.92 -21.81
C MET A 616 -25.15 2.51 -21.23
N VAL A 617 -23.97 1.89 -21.31
CA VAL A 617 -23.67 0.67 -20.57
C VAL A 617 -22.85 1.07 -19.35
N VAL A 618 -23.37 0.82 -18.14
CA VAL A 618 -22.68 1.12 -16.88
C VAL A 618 -22.57 -0.13 -16.04
N ARG A 619 -21.37 -0.37 -15.51
CA ARG A 619 -21.06 -1.44 -14.58
C ARG A 619 -20.39 -0.85 -13.35
N ILE A 620 -20.80 -1.31 -12.17
CA ILE A 620 -20.15 -0.97 -10.89
C ILE A 620 -19.74 -2.28 -10.23
N ASP A 621 -18.46 -2.42 -9.91
CA ASP A 621 -17.90 -3.60 -9.26
C ASP A 621 -17.11 -3.23 -8.00
N ASN A 622 -17.14 -4.11 -7.00
CA ASN A 622 -16.23 -4.01 -5.88
C ASN A 622 -14.79 -4.29 -6.32
N VAL A 623 -13.85 -3.48 -5.86
CA VAL A 623 -12.42 -3.74 -6.02
C VAL A 623 -12.01 -4.79 -4.98
N ARG A 624 -11.43 -5.91 -5.42
CA ARG A 624 -11.00 -7.01 -4.55
C ARG A 624 -9.49 -7.07 -4.33
N GLY A 625 -8.74 -6.73 -5.36
CA GLY A 625 -7.28 -6.65 -5.32
C GLY A 625 -6.88 -5.27 -5.82
N PHE A 626 -5.91 -4.64 -5.16
CA PHE A 626 -5.38 -3.35 -5.57
C PHE A 626 -3.89 -3.31 -5.29
N GLU A 627 -3.12 -3.10 -6.34
CA GLU A 627 -1.69 -2.83 -6.28
C GLU A 627 -1.42 -1.49 -6.96
N SER A 628 -0.60 -0.67 -6.31
CA SER A 628 -0.18 0.61 -6.84
C SER A 628 1.34 0.67 -6.87
N TYR A 629 1.88 1.22 -7.96
CA TYR A 629 3.29 1.21 -8.31
C TYR A 629 3.82 2.64 -8.51
N LYS A 630 3.29 3.58 -7.71
CA LYS A 630 3.53 5.02 -7.86
C LYS A 630 4.79 5.52 -7.16
N ASN A 631 5.24 4.85 -6.09
CA ASN A 631 6.29 5.34 -5.18
C ASN A 631 7.70 5.49 -5.79
N ASN A 632 7.90 5.07 -7.03
CA ASN A 632 9.13 5.34 -7.79
C ASN A 632 8.83 5.52 -9.28
N ARG A 633 7.60 5.91 -9.64
CA ARG A 633 7.16 5.90 -11.04
C ARG A 633 7.94 6.91 -11.87
N PHE A 634 8.08 8.14 -11.40
CA PHE A 634 8.78 9.19 -12.15
C PHE A 634 10.27 8.90 -12.21
N GLN A 635 10.90 8.51 -11.09
CA GLN A 635 12.31 8.11 -11.06
C GLN A 635 12.61 6.94 -12.00
N ARG A 636 11.71 5.94 -12.04
CA ARG A 636 11.86 4.76 -12.91
C ARG A 636 11.72 5.08 -14.40
N LEU A 637 10.96 6.10 -14.75
CA LEU A 637 10.68 6.46 -16.15
C LEU A 637 11.54 7.62 -16.66
N LEU A 638 12.09 8.44 -15.78
CA LEU A 638 12.91 9.59 -16.16
C LEU A 638 14.30 9.13 -16.57
N ARG A 639 14.70 9.46 -17.80
CA ARG A 639 16.05 9.22 -18.31
C ARG A 639 16.99 10.35 -17.91
N GLN A 640 18.30 10.08 -17.96
CA GLN A 640 19.35 11.06 -17.65
C GLN A 640 19.29 12.33 -18.54
N ASP A 641 18.79 12.21 -19.76
CA ASP A 641 18.59 13.34 -20.69
C ASP A 641 17.30 14.14 -20.41
N GLY A 642 16.54 13.75 -19.38
CA GLY A 642 15.27 14.37 -18.99
C GLY A 642 14.08 13.95 -19.86
N SER A 643 14.24 12.97 -20.75
CA SER A 643 13.15 12.35 -21.51
C SER A 643 12.47 11.23 -20.73
N TRP A 644 11.29 10.81 -21.18
CA TRP A 644 10.60 9.67 -20.61
C TRP A 644 10.97 8.39 -21.34
N ASP A 645 11.10 7.31 -20.57
CA ASP A 645 11.35 6.00 -21.12
C ASP A 645 10.17 5.54 -22.01
N GLU A 646 10.47 5.21 -23.26
CA GLU A 646 9.48 4.79 -24.25
C GLU A 646 9.50 3.28 -24.52
N ASP A 647 10.33 2.54 -23.79
CA ASP A 647 10.52 1.13 -24.05
C ASP A 647 9.33 0.29 -23.53
N LEU A 648 8.83 -0.57 -24.41
CA LEU A 648 7.60 -1.37 -24.29
C LEU A 648 7.86 -2.85 -24.52
N SER A 649 9.09 -3.28 -24.74
CA SER A 649 9.48 -4.66 -25.03
C SER A 649 8.90 -5.65 -23.99
N GLY A 650 9.00 -5.32 -22.70
CA GLY A 650 8.44 -6.10 -21.60
C GLY A 650 6.90 -6.12 -21.55
N LEU A 651 6.21 -5.13 -22.13
CA LEU A 651 4.75 -5.16 -22.24
C LEU A 651 4.30 -5.95 -23.47
N LEU A 652 4.96 -5.74 -24.60
CA LEU A 652 4.64 -6.37 -25.88
C LEU A 652 4.94 -7.88 -25.88
N SER A 653 6.01 -8.29 -25.20
CA SER A 653 6.40 -9.71 -25.04
C SER A 653 5.44 -10.53 -24.18
N GLN A 654 4.44 -9.89 -23.54
CA GLN A 654 3.38 -10.60 -22.82
C GLN A 654 2.25 -11.08 -23.75
N ILE A 655 2.21 -10.55 -24.98
CA ILE A 655 1.17 -10.85 -25.98
C ILE A 655 1.67 -11.91 -26.97
N SER A 656 2.99 -11.96 -27.18
CA SER A 656 3.68 -12.82 -28.17
C SER A 656 3.72 -14.29 -27.78
#